data_AF-A0A6G3QSD4-F1
#
_entry.id   AF-A0A6G3QSD4-F1
#
_cell.length_a   1.000
_cell.length_b   1.000
_cell.length_c   1.000
_cell.angle_alpha   90.00
_cell.angle_beta   90.00
_cell.angle_gamma   90.00
#
_symmetry.space_group_name_H-M   'P 1'
#
loop_
_entity.id
_entity.type
_entity.pdbx_description
1 polymer ?
#
loop_
_entity_poly.entity_id
_entity_poly.type
_entity_poly.pdbx_seq_one_letter_code
_entity_poly.pdbx_strand_id
1 'polypeptide(L)'
;RRFAPLAAAVLVLPGLVFPYLNGSILNPGSFQEIPAYWHATADWLKKYSPDSRALVVPATAHGIHTWGSTIDQPLDVTAKSRWAQRDYVPFGTPGNRRAMDAVEQALLTGSQVPGLADYLSRAGIFYVVVRNDLDPDQIGQVPTATVKRTLEQSGYERVKGLGPVMTGGVIPQDAPLAVEGLYPRHRAVEIYRPADEDVPRPGQAGLAPVADTAVVSGGPEALLPVAGALRGRPAVLTGDRHPGLGTAPLQVTGDGMRYADTRFGLLNANTSYTYTRDERNAPDADQDPGERPRQILPFEGLEHQTVAELRGARSVTASSYGNWLFHLPQYDPVHAFDGDPDTAWAEGSVASPEGQWLRIGFEGSYPMPDSIGLLPLPQDGVRAAPTRVRVETEKGSATSFLKANGEKQRVKAPEGGTSWMKLTIVGSTAGRPGLTGAGFAEVDLPDVQVTRMLRLPRDAERSTSPVQVVSLHRAADPTGMSLAAGESGLHRAFTTGTAGTYEVSAKAVAIPGEALDRLLYEVAPEQRRRVLATADSTARLGAGLSARNLTDGDLTTAWIAGDRPTIHLSWTGRQEIRELVLPPAGGLSARAAEVHISSPDGAAIASVDETGMVRFPPITTDRLDITITRAAPLTLHNPVVDDDLQLPVGLTEAYLPDLDDEFRTEQPSGNRAFSLECGEGPVVAVDDRLYETAVRGTVRDLTERRQVDVTLCQDGEAAPGLELSAGRHRLEGGDAGPLVLTDVTLTRGTAEQAATSGRDLEIRDWLGDRRTVTVGSGAASYLTTYENYNKGWTATLDGEELTPVRLDGWQQGWRVPAGAGGTVTLSYGPATTYDAALIGSGAGIVLLIGLVLWRRRAENPDAPQPVPPQPGLWLGAVALTLVGVVVAGWWALLVPALALLAARRHTLLVPVAFASLAAAG
;
A
#
# COMPACT_ATOMS: atom_id res chain seq x y z
N ARG A 1 1.16 54.13 36.25
CA ARG A 1 2.47 53.47 36.00
C ARG A 1 2.81 52.41 37.06
N ARG A 2 2.82 52.70 38.38
CA ARG A 2 3.17 51.70 39.43
C ARG A 2 2.26 50.46 39.48
N PHE A 3 0.96 50.61 39.20
CA PHE A 3 -0.01 49.50 39.21
C PHE A 3 -0.26 48.87 37.84
N ALA A 4 0.38 49.37 36.77
CA ALA A 4 0.22 48.83 35.42
C ALA A 4 0.67 47.36 35.30
N PRO A 5 1.83 46.92 35.84
CA PRO A 5 2.20 45.51 35.79
C PRO A 5 1.28 44.63 36.63
N LEU A 6 0.77 45.14 37.76
CA LEU A 6 -0.21 44.42 38.59
C LEU A 6 -1.54 44.26 37.84
N ALA A 7 -2.04 45.33 37.21
CA ALA A 7 -3.26 45.30 36.41
C ALA A 7 -3.12 44.38 35.20
N ALA A 8 -1.97 44.42 34.51
CA ALA A 8 -1.67 43.49 33.42
C ALA A 8 -1.63 42.04 33.90
N ALA A 9 -0.98 41.76 35.04
CA ALA A 9 -0.96 40.42 35.63
C ALA A 9 -2.38 39.94 36.00
N VAL A 10 -3.20 40.79 36.61
CA VAL A 10 -4.60 40.48 36.96
C VAL A 10 -5.47 40.24 35.71
N LEU A 11 -5.18 40.90 34.58
CA LEU A 11 -5.93 40.72 33.34
C LEU A 11 -5.44 39.50 32.52
N VAL A 12 -4.14 39.21 32.53
CA VAL A 12 -3.52 38.19 31.66
C VAL A 12 -3.46 36.82 32.33
N LEU A 13 -3.13 36.76 33.63
CA LEU A 13 -2.97 35.47 34.34
C LEU A 13 -4.25 34.62 34.33
N PRO A 14 -5.47 35.17 34.51
CA PRO A 14 -6.69 34.37 34.39
C PRO A 14 -6.86 33.75 33.01
N GLY A 15 -6.51 34.48 31.94
CA GLY A 15 -6.55 33.96 30.57
C GLY A 15 -5.55 32.83 30.33
N LEU A 16 -4.34 32.94 30.90
CA LEU A 16 -3.31 31.87 30.82
C LEU A 16 -3.66 30.63 31.66
N VAL A 17 -4.40 30.82 32.76
CA VAL A 17 -4.83 29.73 33.66
C VAL A 17 -6.14 29.09 33.19
N PHE A 18 -6.91 29.76 32.32
CA PHE A 18 -8.20 29.26 31.83
C PHE A 18 -8.15 27.84 31.24
N PRO A 19 -7.16 27.45 30.40
CA PRO A 19 -7.03 26.07 29.88
C PRO A 19 -6.87 24.99 30.97
N TYR A 20 -6.34 25.35 32.14
CA TYR A 20 -6.23 24.43 33.29
C TYR A 20 -7.54 24.34 34.07
N LEU A 21 -8.27 25.46 34.19
CA LEU A 21 -9.54 25.52 34.91
C LEU A 21 -10.67 24.84 34.15
N ASN A 22 -10.66 24.91 32.82
CA ASN A 22 -11.69 24.30 31.96
C ASN A 22 -11.28 22.90 31.47
N GLY A 23 -10.09 22.41 31.83
CA GLY A 23 -9.61 21.07 31.45
C GLY A 23 -9.10 20.95 30.01
N SER A 24 -9.02 22.02 29.23
CA SER A 24 -8.50 22.01 27.85
C SER A 24 -7.00 21.64 27.76
N ILE A 25 -6.30 21.52 28.90
CA ILE A 25 -4.93 20.98 28.96
C ILE A 25 -4.87 19.45 28.83
N LEU A 26 -6.00 18.75 29.04
CA LEU A 26 -6.07 17.30 28.89
C LEU A 26 -6.19 16.96 27.40
N ASN A 27 -5.31 16.07 26.92
CA ASN A 27 -5.41 15.56 25.57
C ASN A 27 -6.75 14.81 25.39
N PRO A 28 -7.38 14.91 24.20
CA PRO A 28 -8.55 14.11 23.87
C PRO A 28 -8.21 12.60 23.87
N GLY A 29 -9.23 11.75 23.99
CA GLY A 29 -9.06 10.29 23.99
C GLY A 29 -8.66 9.70 25.34
N SER A 30 -9.00 10.33 26.45
CA SER A 30 -8.82 9.72 27.78
C SER A 30 -9.65 8.45 27.92
N PHE A 31 -9.12 7.48 28.67
CA PHE A 31 -9.79 6.22 29.00
C PHE A 31 -9.58 5.89 30.48
N GLN A 32 -10.45 5.06 31.04
CA GLN A 32 -10.37 4.68 32.46
C GLN A 32 -9.44 3.48 32.69
N GLU A 33 -9.56 2.45 31.86
CA GLU A 33 -8.77 1.22 31.93
C GLU A 33 -8.69 0.55 30.55
N ILE A 34 -7.71 -0.35 30.38
CA ILE A 34 -7.63 -1.21 29.18
C ILE A 34 -8.77 -2.23 29.25
N PRO A 35 -9.59 -2.40 28.19
CA PRO A 35 -10.71 -3.34 28.21
C PRO A 35 -10.31 -4.79 28.51
N ALA A 36 -11.16 -5.49 29.26
CA ALA A 36 -10.92 -6.87 29.69
C ALA A 36 -10.63 -7.86 28.54
N TYR A 37 -11.10 -7.60 27.33
CA TYR A 37 -10.83 -8.46 26.18
C TYR A 37 -9.37 -8.40 25.72
N TRP A 38 -8.64 -7.30 25.94
CA TRP A 38 -7.20 -7.24 25.67
C TRP A 38 -6.39 -8.07 26.67
N HIS A 39 -6.79 -8.07 27.95
CA HIS A 39 -6.24 -9.00 28.94
C HIS A 39 -6.53 -10.46 28.56
N ALA A 40 -7.76 -10.76 28.12
CA ALA A 40 -8.12 -12.10 27.66
C ALA A 40 -7.32 -12.53 26.41
N THR A 41 -7.02 -11.60 25.50
CA THR A 41 -6.13 -11.83 24.35
C THR A 41 -4.73 -12.18 24.83
N ALA A 42 -4.15 -11.39 25.74
CA ALA A 42 -2.83 -11.65 26.31
C ALA A 42 -2.75 -13.02 27.02
N ASP A 43 -3.76 -13.39 27.81
CA ASP A 43 -3.83 -14.69 28.47
C ASP A 43 -3.98 -15.85 27.48
N TRP A 44 -4.76 -15.65 26.41
CA TRP A 44 -4.88 -16.62 25.33
C TRP A 44 -3.54 -16.83 24.63
N LEU A 45 -2.84 -15.75 24.25
CA LEU A 45 -1.52 -15.83 23.62
C LEU A 45 -0.49 -16.49 24.53
N LYS A 46 -0.49 -16.17 25.83
CA LYS A 46 0.36 -16.86 26.81
C LYS A 46 0.11 -18.36 26.87
N LYS A 47 -1.15 -18.79 26.75
CA LYS A 47 -1.51 -20.21 26.81
C LYS A 47 -1.20 -20.96 25.52
N TYR A 48 -1.51 -20.37 24.36
CA TYR A 48 -1.48 -21.07 23.07
C TYR A 48 -0.29 -20.71 22.19
N SER A 49 0.41 -19.60 22.47
CA SER A 49 1.60 -19.09 21.76
C SER A 49 2.74 -18.69 22.73
N PRO A 50 3.13 -19.54 23.71
CA PRO A 50 4.16 -19.16 24.69
C PRO A 50 5.56 -18.99 24.09
N ASP A 51 5.82 -19.69 22.98
CA ASP A 51 7.12 -19.88 22.33
C ASP A 51 7.22 -19.23 20.94
N SER A 52 6.09 -19.05 20.26
CA SER A 52 5.96 -18.37 18.96
C SER A 52 5.51 -16.92 19.11
N ARG A 53 5.86 -16.05 18.16
CA ARG A 53 5.33 -14.69 18.12
C ARG A 53 3.92 -14.66 17.52
N ALA A 54 3.06 -13.80 18.05
CA ALA A 54 1.81 -13.42 17.40
C ALA A 54 1.93 -12.04 16.75
N LEU A 55 1.39 -11.87 15.55
CA LEU A 55 1.38 -10.60 14.83
C LEU A 55 0.05 -9.88 15.05
N VAL A 56 0.08 -8.61 15.48
CA VAL A 56 -1.12 -7.77 15.62
C VAL A 56 -1.32 -6.92 14.38
N VAL A 57 -2.51 -6.98 13.79
CA VAL A 57 -2.88 -6.31 12.52
C VAL A 57 -4.28 -5.70 12.59
N PRO A 58 -4.59 -4.69 11.75
CA PRO A 58 -3.69 -3.99 10.83
C PRO A 58 -2.69 -3.09 11.57
N ALA A 59 -1.61 -2.66 10.92
CA ALA A 59 -0.70 -1.64 11.45
C ALA A 59 -1.46 -0.37 11.86
N THR A 60 -0.98 0.32 12.90
CA THR A 60 -1.54 1.61 13.34
C THR A 60 -0.43 2.57 13.71
N ALA A 61 -0.66 3.87 13.47
CA ALA A 61 0.33 4.90 13.77
C ALA A 61 0.53 5.02 15.29
N HIS A 62 -0.59 4.97 16.01
CA HIS A 62 -0.68 5.01 17.46
C HIS A 62 -1.83 4.11 17.92
N GLY A 63 -1.81 3.67 19.17
CA GLY A 63 -2.95 3.01 19.82
C GLY A 63 -4.09 3.99 20.04
N ILE A 64 -4.90 4.24 19.01
CA ILE A 64 -6.13 5.03 19.09
C ILE A 64 -7.28 4.07 18.81
N HIS A 65 -8.12 3.87 19.81
CA HIS A 65 -9.23 2.94 19.80
C HIS A 65 -10.54 3.69 20.03
N THR A 66 -11.66 3.06 19.68
CA THR A 66 -12.99 3.64 19.93
C THR A 66 -13.28 3.88 21.42
N TRP A 67 -12.51 3.26 22.32
CA TRP A 67 -12.62 3.40 23.78
C TRP A 67 -11.56 4.35 24.38
N GLY A 68 -10.60 4.83 23.60
CA GLY A 68 -9.58 5.81 24.02
C GLY A 68 -8.23 5.66 23.32
N SER A 69 -7.32 6.59 23.63
CA SER A 69 -5.98 6.70 23.06
C SER A 69 -4.92 6.28 24.07
N THR A 70 -4.33 5.11 23.88
CA THR A 70 -3.21 4.59 24.66
C THR A 70 -1.85 5.06 24.17
N ILE A 71 -1.78 5.63 22.95
CA ILE A 71 -0.56 5.99 22.20
C ILE A 71 0.26 4.74 21.83
N ASP A 72 0.67 3.96 22.83
CA ASP A 72 1.28 2.63 22.68
C ASP A 72 0.20 1.53 22.61
N GLN A 73 0.59 0.27 22.43
CA GLN A 73 -0.39 -0.81 22.28
C GLN A 73 -0.87 -1.39 23.61
N PRO A 74 -2.12 -1.87 23.67
CA PRO A 74 -2.60 -2.60 24.85
C PRO A 74 -1.74 -3.80 25.23
N LEU A 75 -1.11 -4.48 24.25
CA LEU A 75 -0.23 -5.63 24.50
C LEU A 75 1.13 -5.25 25.09
N ASP A 76 1.59 -3.99 24.99
CA ASP A 76 2.85 -3.56 25.62
C ASP A 76 2.81 -3.73 27.15
N VAL A 77 1.63 -3.56 27.75
CA VAL A 77 1.42 -3.66 29.20
C VAL A 77 0.79 -4.99 29.62
N THR A 78 -0.07 -5.57 28.77
CA THR A 78 -0.87 -6.76 29.14
C THR A 78 -0.20 -8.08 28.77
N ALA A 79 0.61 -8.13 27.70
CA ALA A 79 1.16 -9.39 27.21
C ALA A 79 2.29 -9.93 28.08
N LYS A 80 2.30 -11.25 28.28
CA LYS A 80 3.43 -12.01 28.84
C LYS A 80 4.01 -13.02 27.85
N SER A 81 3.55 -12.95 26.61
CA SER A 81 3.99 -13.74 25.46
C SER A 81 4.61 -12.82 24.42
N ARG A 82 5.35 -13.40 23.47
CA ARG A 82 5.98 -12.66 22.38
C ARG A 82 4.92 -12.21 21.37
N TRP A 83 4.99 -10.95 20.96
CA TRP A 83 4.15 -10.41 19.90
C TRP A 83 4.94 -9.43 19.03
N ALA A 84 4.43 -9.13 17.84
CA ALA A 84 4.96 -8.15 16.90
C ALA A 84 3.83 -7.31 16.32
N GLN A 85 4.20 -6.15 15.78
CA GLN A 85 3.37 -5.36 14.89
C GLN A 85 4.27 -4.57 13.94
N ARG A 86 3.67 -3.94 12.94
CA ARG A 86 4.31 -2.88 12.17
C ARG A 86 4.05 -1.52 12.83
N ASP A 87 5.09 -1.00 13.49
CA ASP A 87 5.06 0.29 14.21
C ASP A 87 5.33 1.50 13.32
N TYR A 88 4.68 2.63 13.62
CA TYR A 88 4.94 3.94 13.00
C TYR A 88 6.43 4.32 12.98
N VAL A 89 7.02 4.44 14.18
CA VAL A 89 8.45 4.65 14.38
C VAL A 89 9.13 3.29 14.51
N PRO A 90 10.06 2.93 13.61
CA PRO A 90 10.66 1.62 13.66
C PRO A 90 11.72 1.53 14.76
N PHE A 91 11.52 0.65 15.73
CA PHE A 91 12.58 0.23 16.65
C PHE A 91 13.40 -0.97 16.12
N GLY A 92 12.99 -1.52 14.96
CA GLY A 92 13.66 -2.65 14.29
C GLY A 92 14.70 -2.25 13.25
N THR A 93 15.35 -3.25 12.66
CA THR A 93 16.30 -3.03 11.56
C THR A 93 15.58 -2.60 10.27
N PRO A 94 16.27 -1.92 9.33
CA PRO A 94 15.70 -1.62 8.01
C PRO A 94 15.13 -2.85 7.29
N GLY A 95 15.81 -4.00 7.37
CA GLY A 95 15.34 -5.25 6.77
C GLY A 95 14.02 -5.74 7.37
N ASN A 96 13.88 -5.72 8.71
CA ASN A 96 12.63 -6.11 9.37
C ASN A 96 11.49 -5.16 9.01
N ARG A 97 11.77 -3.86 8.89
CA ARG A 97 10.76 -2.90 8.46
C ARG A 97 10.23 -3.23 7.07
N ARG A 98 11.11 -3.51 6.10
CA ARG A 98 10.69 -3.95 4.76
C ARG A 98 9.92 -5.27 4.79
N ALA A 99 10.36 -6.22 5.61
CA ALA A 99 9.68 -7.49 5.75
C ALA A 99 8.24 -7.33 6.26
N MET A 100 8.05 -6.46 7.25
CA MET A 100 6.74 -6.12 7.79
C MET A 100 5.90 -5.23 6.86
N ASP A 101 6.53 -4.34 6.09
CA ASP A 101 5.84 -3.57 5.05
C ASP A 101 5.23 -4.49 3.98
N ALA A 102 5.94 -5.56 3.59
CA ALA A 102 5.42 -6.56 2.67
C ALA A 102 4.19 -7.30 3.24
N VAL A 103 4.18 -7.61 4.54
CA VAL A 103 3.01 -8.20 5.21
C VAL A 103 1.84 -7.24 5.21
N GLU A 104 2.03 -5.99 5.61
CA GLU A 104 0.94 -5.01 5.63
C GLU A 104 0.39 -4.76 4.21
N GLN A 105 1.25 -4.60 3.21
CA GLN A 105 0.83 -4.46 1.81
C GLN A 105 0.04 -5.69 1.33
N ALA A 106 0.47 -6.90 1.67
CA ALA A 106 -0.26 -8.13 1.37
C ALA A 106 -1.65 -8.15 2.01
N LEU A 107 -1.76 -7.79 3.30
CA LEU A 107 -3.02 -7.77 4.04
C LEU A 107 -4.04 -6.76 3.49
N LEU A 108 -3.57 -5.70 2.81
CA LEU A 108 -4.41 -4.68 2.18
C LEU A 108 -5.04 -5.09 0.85
N THR A 109 -4.65 -6.22 0.26
CA THR A 109 -5.11 -6.62 -1.08
C THR A 109 -6.56 -7.14 -1.12
N GLY A 110 -7.09 -7.62 0.01
CA GLY A 110 -8.39 -8.31 0.05
C GLY A 110 -8.44 -9.58 -0.78
N SER A 111 -7.27 -10.09 -1.19
CA SER A 111 -7.10 -11.15 -2.19
C SER A 111 -6.22 -12.27 -1.65
N GLN A 112 -6.13 -13.38 -2.38
CA GLN A 112 -5.21 -14.46 -2.03
C GLN A 112 -3.76 -14.00 -2.19
N VAL A 113 -2.92 -14.25 -1.19
CA VAL A 113 -1.46 -14.04 -1.23
C VAL A 113 -0.78 -15.39 -1.02
N PRO A 114 -0.41 -16.10 -2.10
CA PRO A 114 0.27 -17.39 -1.99
C PRO A 114 1.57 -17.27 -1.19
N GLY A 115 1.77 -18.16 -0.21
CA GLY A 115 2.98 -18.17 0.63
C GLY A 115 2.95 -17.24 1.84
N LEU A 116 1.88 -16.48 2.10
CA LEU A 116 1.78 -15.61 3.29
C LEU A 116 2.02 -16.38 4.59
N ALA A 117 1.48 -17.59 4.71
CA ALA A 117 1.64 -18.44 5.89
C ALA A 117 3.09 -18.90 6.08
N ASP A 118 3.77 -19.35 5.01
CA ASP A 118 5.18 -19.72 5.04
C ASP A 118 6.09 -18.50 5.33
N TYR A 119 5.75 -17.33 4.78
CA TYR A 119 6.47 -16.09 4.99
C TYR A 119 6.35 -15.57 6.43
N LEU A 120 5.18 -15.69 7.05
CA LEU A 120 5.00 -15.36 8.47
C LEU A 120 5.66 -16.40 9.38
N SER A 121 5.53 -17.70 9.05
CA SER A 121 6.17 -18.79 9.80
C SER A 121 7.69 -18.61 9.85
N ARG A 122 8.35 -18.39 8.71
CA ARG A 122 9.80 -18.15 8.68
C ARG A 122 10.22 -16.88 9.41
N ALA A 123 9.33 -15.90 9.56
CA ALA A 123 9.54 -14.67 10.34
C ALA A 123 9.33 -14.85 11.85
N GLY A 124 9.03 -16.07 12.32
CA GLY A 124 8.79 -16.36 13.73
C GLY A 124 7.34 -16.15 14.18
N ILE A 125 6.41 -15.95 13.24
CA ILE A 125 5.00 -15.62 13.49
C ILE A 125 4.11 -16.81 13.14
N PHE A 126 3.22 -17.19 14.07
CA PHE A 126 2.23 -18.25 13.81
C PHE A 126 0.78 -17.76 13.89
N TYR A 127 0.45 -17.01 14.94
CA TYR A 127 -0.89 -16.46 15.11
C TYR A 127 -0.96 -15.02 14.60
N VAL A 128 -2.09 -14.67 13.98
CA VAL A 128 -2.40 -13.31 13.57
C VAL A 128 -3.60 -12.81 14.38
N VAL A 129 -3.43 -11.69 15.08
CA VAL A 129 -4.42 -11.05 15.94
C VAL A 129 -4.98 -9.84 15.21
N VAL A 130 -6.21 -9.95 14.74
CA VAL A 130 -6.95 -8.87 14.05
C VAL A 130 -7.67 -8.02 15.11
N ARG A 131 -7.28 -6.75 15.22
CA ARG A 131 -7.91 -5.75 16.12
C ARG A 131 -8.96 -4.93 15.38
N ASN A 132 -10.21 -5.05 15.79
CA ASN A 132 -11.37 -4.39 15.19
C ASN A 132 -11.87 -3.18 16.02
N ASP A 133 -11.15 -2.81 17.08
CA ASP A 133 -11.51 -1.75 18.02
C ASP A 133 -10.77 -0.42 17.76
N LEU A 134 -10.02 -0.31 16.66
CA LEU A 134 -9.36 0.91 16.25
C LEU A 134 -10.39 2.00 15.93
N ASP A 135 -10.04 3.26 16.23
CA ASP A 135 -10.86 4.40 15.85
C ASP A 135 -10.92 4.51 14.30
N PRO A 136 -12.12 4.42 13.70
CA PRO A 136 -12.31 4.46 12.25
C PRO A 136 -11.96 5.80 11.60
N ASP A 137 -11.91 6.91 12.36
CA ASP A 137 -11.63 8.25 11.83
C ASP A 137 -10.12 8.54 11.68
N GLN A 138 -9.26 7.56 11.99
CA GLN A 138 -7.82 7.70 11.85
C GLN A 138 -7.37 7.80 10.39
N ILE A 139 -6.47 8.74 10.12
CA ILE A 139 -5.78 8.81 8.82
C ILE A 139 -4.97 7.52 8.61
N GLY A 140 -5.15 6.89 7.46
CA GLY A 140 -4.50 5.63 7.12
C GLY A 140 -5.15 4.40 7.77
N GLN A 141 -6.39 4.53 8.29
CA GLN A 141 -7.16 3.39 8.76
C GLN A 141 -7.27 2.31 7.68
N VAL A 142 -7.16 1.06 8.11
CA VAL A 142 -7.26 -0.11 7.25
C VAL A 142 -8.58 -0.82 7.56
N PRO A 143 -9.48 -0.99 6.57
CA PRO A 143 -10.68 -1.77 6.76
C PRO A 143 -10.34 -3.22 7.15
N THR A 144 -10.72 -3.61 8.37
CA THR A 144 -10.36 -4.93 8.91
C THR A 144 -11.06 -6.09 8.18
N ALA A 145 -12.19 -5.81 7.51
CA ALA A 145 -12.83 -6.75 6.60
C ALA A 145 -11.91 -7.14 5.43
N THR A 146 -11.10 -6.20 4.90
CA THR A 146 -10.10 -6.47 3.87
C THR A 146 -9.00 -7.37 4.40
N VAL A 147 -8.45 -7.06 5.58
CA VAL A 147 -7.43 -7.90 6.25
C VAL A 147 -7.92 -9.32 6.47
N LYS A 148 -9.15 -9.46 6.99
CA LYS A 148 -9.79 -10.76 7.21
C LYS A 148 -9.94 -11.54 5.91
N ARG A 149 -10.44 -10.89 4.86
CA ARG A 149 -10.60 -11.52 3.55
C ARG A 149 -9.27 -12.01 3.01
N THR A 150 -8.20 -11.20 3.08
CA THR A 150 -6.85 -11.62 2.67
C THR A 150 -6.40 -12.85 3.46
N LEU A 151 -6.55 -12.85 4.78
CA LEU A 151 -6.17 -13.97 5.63
C LEU A 151 -6.93 -15.25 5.24
N GLU A 152 -8.26 -15.19 5.17
CA GLU A 152 -9.10 -16.34 4.81
C GLU A 152 -8.79 -16.90 3.42
N GLN A 153 -8.60 -16.02 2.43
CA GLN A 153 -8.24 -16.42 1.06
C GLN A 153 -6.80 -16.97 0.98
N SER A 154 -5.92 -16.57 1.89
CA SER A 154 -4.53 -17.03 1.98
C SER A 154 -4.34 -18.24 2.91
N GLY A 155 -5.43 -18.95 3.24
CA GLY A 155 -5.37 -20.21 3.98
C GLY A 155 -5.27 -20.05 5.50
N TYR A 156 -5.72 -18.92 6.07
CA TYR A 156 -5.88 -18.77 7.51
C TYR A 156 -7.33 -19.06 7.95
N GLU A 157 -7.48 -19.61 9.15
CA GLU A 157 -8.78 -19.81 9.79
C GLU A 157 -8.86 -19.11 11.15
N ARG A 158 -10.05 -18.60 11.48
CA ARG A 158 -10.31 -17.96 12.78
C ARG A 158 -10.45 -19.00 13.87
N VAL A 159 -9.61 -18.92 14.90
CA VAL A 159 -9.64 -19.83 16.07
C VAL A 159 -10.26 -19.22 17.32
N LYS A 160 -10.33 -17.89 17.40
CA LYS A 160 -10.91 -17.20 18.57
C LYS A 160 -11.48 -15.83 18.21
N GLY A 161 -12.56 -15.44 18.88
CA GLY A 161 -13.06 -14.06 18.95
C GLY A 161 -13.27 -13.64 20.40
N LEU A 162 -12.90 -12.41 20.74
CA LEU A 162 -12.89 -11.84 22.09
C LEU A 162 -13.52 -10.44 22.08
N GLY A 163 -14.18 -10.07 23.18
CA GLY A 163 -14.82 -8.76 23.33
C GLY A 163 -16.20 -8.63 22.68
N PRO A 164 -16.80 -7.43 22.71
CA PRO A 164 -18.10 -7.15 22.11
C PRO A 164 -18.06 -7.27 20.58
N VAL A 165 -19.24 -7.34 19.95
CA VAL A 165 -19.36 -7.17 18.50
C VAL A 165 -19.39 -5.67 18.21
N MET A 166 -18.55 -5.24 17.29
CA MET A 166 -18.35 -3.85 16.89
C MET A 166 -18.68 -3.69 15.41
N THR A 167 -19.15 -2.50 15.06
CA THR A 167 -19.34 -2.09 13.67
C THR A 167 -18.01 -1.56 13.15
N GLY A 168 -17.54 -2.07 12.01
CA GLY A 168 -16.33 -1.56 11.38
C GLY A 168 -16.63 -0.29 10.59
N GLY A 169 -15.97 0.83 10.92
CA GLY A 169 -16.20 2.14 10.28
C GLY A 169 -17.22 3.02 11.01
N VAL A 170 -17.39 4.26 10.53
CA VAL A 170 -18.43 5.18 11.01
C VAL A 170 -19.62 5.16 10.06
N ILE A 171 -20.80 4.88 10.60
CA ILE A 171 -22.06 5.02 9.86
C ILE A 171 -22.42 6.52 9.85
N PRO A 172 -22.54 7.17 8.68
CA PRO A 172 -22.93 8.58 8.59
C PRO A 172 -24.28 8.83 9.25
N GLN A 173 -24.46 10.03 9.81
CA GLN A 173 -25.77 10.47 10.28
C GLN A 173 -26.73 10.50 9.09
N ASP A 174 -27.96 10.02 9.30
CA ASP A 174 -29.00 9.91 8.27
C ASP A 174 -28.64 9.00 7.08
N ALA A 175 -27.63 8.12 7.22
CA ALA A 175 -27.37 7.09 6.23
C ALA A 175 -28.63 6.24 5.99
N PRO A 176 -28.99 5.95 4.72
CA PRO A 176 -30.11 5.06 4.44
C PRO A 176 -29.91 3.69 5.10
N LEU A 177 -30.97 3.07 5.62
CA LEU A 177 -30.90 1.74 6.27
C LEU A 177 -30.20 0.68 5.42
N ALA A 178 -30.36 0.75 4.09
CA ALA A 178 -29.70 -0.15 3.16
C ALA A 178 -28.17 0.02 3.16
N VAL A 179 -27.67 1.23 3.41
CA VAL A 179 -26.24 1.55 3.56
C VAL A 179 -25.73 1.15 4.94
N GLU A 180 -26.50 1.39 6.01
CA GLU A 180 -26.13 0.95 7.37
C GLU A 180 -25.85 -0.56 7.44
N GLY A 181 -26.63 -1.36 6.70
CA GLY A 181 -26.49 -2.81 6.61
C GLY A 181 -25.19 -3.31 5.96
N LEU A 182 -24.45 -2.44 5.25
CA LEU A 182 -23.18 -2.80 4.62
C LEU A 182 -22.01 -2.81 5.59
N TYR A 183 -22.14 -2.15 6.74
CA TYR A 183 -21.05 -2.03 7.70
C TYR A 183 -20.80 -3.38 8.39
N PRO A 184 -19.59 -3.95 8.26
CA PRO A 184 -19.30 -5.27 8.78
C PRO A 184 -19.32 -5.29 10.31
N ARG A 185 -19.79 -6.40 10.89
CA ARG A 185 -19.87 -6.59 12.34
C ARG A 185 -18.94 -7.71 12.81
N HIS A 186 -17.96 -7.36 13.64
CA HIS A 186 -16.89 -8.27 14.05
C HIS A 186 -16.63 -8.21 15.56
N ARG A 187 -16.04 -9.26 16.13
CA ARG A 187 -15.58 -9.20 17.53
C ARG A 187 -14.43 -8.22 17.66
N ALA A 188 -14.36 -7.49 18.78
CA ALA A 188 -13.31 -6.49 19.03
C ALA A 188 -11.89 -7.00 18.74
N VAL A 189 -11.61 -8.27 19.09
CA VAL A 189 -10.37 -8.97 18.71
C VAL A 189 -10.70 -10.34 18.13
N GLU A 190 -10.06 -10.70 17.02
CA GLU A 190 -10.12 -12.04 16.43
C GLU A 190 -8.72 -12.62 16.22
N ILE A 191 -8.55 -13.92 16.41
CA ILE A 191 -7.25 -14.59 16.30
C ILE A 191 -7.33 -15.67 15.23
N TYR A 192 -6.36 -15.67 14.32
CA TYR A 192 -6.24 -16.54 13.16
C TYR A 192 -4.97 -17.39 13.22
N ARG A 193 -5.01 -18.57 12.59
CA ARG A 193 -3.84 -19.45 12.38
C ARG A 193 -3.83 -19.97 10.93
N PRO A 194 -2.69 -20.42 10.40
CA PRO A 194 -2.65 -21.20 9.16
C PRO A 194 -3.53 -22.46 9.29
N ALA A 195 -4.35 -22.73 8.28
CA ALA A 195 -5.18 -23.93 8.17
C ALA A 195 -4.39 -25.13 7.62
N ASP A 196 -3.34 -24.86 6.83
CA ASP A 196 -2.40 -25.88 6.35
C ASP A 196 -1.50 -26.36 7.50
N GLU A 197 -1.61 -27.65 7.84
CA GLU A 197 -0.83 -28.28 8.90
C GLU A 197 0.66 -28.42 8.54
N ASP A 198 1.01 -28.32 7.25
CA ASP A 198 2.40 -28.36 6.79
C ASP A 198 3.16 -27.06 7.08
N VAL A 199 2.46 -25.97 7.42
CA VAL A 199 3.08 -24.70 7.81
C VAL A 199 3.72 -24.86 9.20
N PRO A 200 5.06 -24.80 9.30
CA PRO A 200 5.74 -25.05 10.56
C PRO A 200 5.37 -24.01 11.60
N ARG A 201 5.17 -24.42 12.86
CA ARG A 201 5.04 -23.47 13.96
C ARG A 201 6.43 -23.02 14.41
N PRO A 202 6.80 -21.74 14.25
CA PRO A 202 8.10 -21.24 14.68
C PRO A 202 8.22 -21.29 16.21
N GLY A 203 9.23 -21.96 16.73
CA GLY A 203 9.58 -21.89 18.15
C GLY A 203 10.34 -20.61 18.50
N GLN A 204 11.02 -20.61 19.65
CA GLN A 204 11.87 -19.51 20.09
C GLN A 204 13.15 -19.35 19.27
N ALA A 205 13.67 -20.46 18.76
CA ALA A 205 14.83 -20.55 17.89
C ALA A 205 14.68 -21.75 16.95
N GLY A 206 15.46 -21.77 15.87
CA GLY A 206 15.42 -22.86 14.89
C GLY A 206 16.81 -23.22 14.36
N LEU A 207 16.94 -24.42 13.81
CA LEU A 207 18.11 -24.87 13.06
C LEU A 207 17.78 -25.08 11.59
N ALA A 208 18.63 -24.60 10.70
CA ALA A 208 18.49 -24.78 9.25
C ALA A 208 19.82 -25.20 8.62
N PRO A 209 19.89 -26.20 7.73
CA PRO A 209 21.15 -26.66 7.15
C PRO A 209 21.82 -25.58 6.29
N VAL A 210 23.12 -25.33 6.49
CA VAL A 210 23.88 -24.38 5.67
C VAL A 210 23.96 -24.85 4.21
N ALA A 211 23.98 -26.17 3.99
CA ALA A 211 24.06 -26.76 2.65
C ALA A 211 22.83 -26.46 1.78
N ASP A 212 21.70 -26.09 2.38
CA ASP A 212 20.42 -25.83 1.72
C ASP A 212 20.11 -24.35 1.51
N THR A 213 21.09 -23.47 1.76
CA THR A 213 20.91 -22.02 1.74
C THR A 213 20.46 -21.51 0.38
N ALA A 214 19.35 -20.77 0.36
CA ALA A 214 18.96 -19.96 -0.78
C ALA A 214 19.63 -18.58 -0.68
N VAL A 215 20.32 -18.15 -1.73
CA VAL A 215 20.80 -16.78 -1.86
C VAL A 215 19.78 -15.98 -2.65
N VAL A 216 19.30 -14.87 -2.08
CA VAL A 216 18.17 -14.11 -2.64
C VAL A 216 18.61 -12.70 -3.00
N SER A 217 18.47 -12.36 -4.26
CA SER A 217 18.72 -11.03 -4.80
C SER A 217 17.43 -10.21 -4.75
N GLY A 218 17.55 -8.96 -4.30
CA GLY A 218 16.45 -8.13 -3.83
C GLY A 218 16.42 -8.00 -2.30
N GLY A 219 15.27 -7.58 -1.76
CA GLY A 219 15.07 -7.34 -0.33
C GLY A 219 14.35 -8.49 0.39
N PRO A 220 14.15 -8.41 1.72
CA PRO A 220 13.39 -9.41 2.48
C PRO A 220 11.98 -9.68 1.90
N GLU A 221 11.35 -8.65 1.34
CA GLU A 221 10.05 -8.75 0.68
C GLU A 221 10.04 -9.65 -0.57
N ALA A 222 11.20 -9.85 -1.22
CA ALA A 222 11.32 -10.74 -2.38
C ALA A 222 11.16 -12.22 -2.00
N LEU A 223 11.21 -12.55 -0.71
CA LEU A 223 10.95 -13.90 -0.21
C LEU A 223 9.46 -14.25 -0.20
N LEU A 224 8.54 -13.27 -0.16
CA LEU A 224 7.11 -13.53 -0.01
C LEU A 224 6.54 -14.34 -1.18
N PRO A 225 6.72 -13.96 -2.47
CA PRO A 225 6.17 -14.73 -3.60
C PRO A 225 6.70 -16.15 -3.71
N VAL A 226 7.92 -16.40 -3.20
CA VAL A 226 8.59 -17.71 -3.25
C VAL A 226 8.60 -18.44 -1.90
N ALA A 227 7.88 -17.94 -0.90
CA ALA A 227 8.00 -18.43 0.48
C ALA A 227 7.66 -19.93 0.59
N GLY A 228 6.63 -20.39 -0.12
CA GLY A 228 6.25 -21.80 -0.16
C GLY A 228 7.33 -22.69 -0.79
N ALA A 229 7.97 -22.24 -1.87
CA ALA A 229 9.08 -22.97 -2.51
C ALA A 229 10.36 -23.00 -1.65
N LEU A 230 10.50 -22.04 -0.74
CA LEU A 230 11.61 -21.94 0.21
C LEU A 230 11.30 -22.58 1.58
N ARG A 231 10.20 -23.32 1.73
CA ARG A 231 9.83 -23.96 2.99
C ARG A 231 10.99 -24.81 3.53
N GLY A 232 11.37 -24.56 4.78
CA GLY A 232 12.49 -25.23 5.46
C GLY A 232 13.90 -24.83 4.99
N ARG A 233 14.03 -24.02 3.93
CA ARG A 233 15.34 -23.52 3.44
C ARG A 233 15.72 -22.23 4.15
N PRO A 234 16.94 -22.10 4.72
CA PRO A 234 17.41 -20.81 5.17
C PRO A 234 17.67 -19.91 3.95
N ALA A 235 17.38 -18.61 4.08
CA ALA A 235 17.76 -17.64 3.06
C ALA A 235 18.72 -16.59 3.61
N VAL A 236 19.58 -16.09 2.73
CA VAL A 236 20.44 -14.92 2.95
C VAL A 236 20.29 -14.01 1.74
N LEU A 237 20.36 -12.69 1.95
CA LEU A 237 20.35 -11.78 0.82
C LEU A 237 21.70 -11.80 0.08
N THR A 238 21.69 -11.50 -1.22
CA THR A 238 22.91 -11.47 -2.04
C THR A 238 23.87 -10.36 -1.57
N GLY A 239 23.33 -9.24 -1.07
CA GLY A 239 24.12 -8.18 -0.42
C GLY A 239 24.57 -8.51 1.01
N ASP A 240 24.15 -9.65 1.57
CA ASP A 240 24.54 -10.09 2.91
C ASP A 240 25.82 -10.92 2.93
N ARG A 241 26.53 -10.89 4.07
CA ARG A 241 27.66 -11.80 4.28
C ARG A 241 27.15 -13.19 4.60
N HIS A 242 27.53 -14.17 3.79
CA HIS A 242 27.20 -15.59 3.98
C HIS A 242 28.49 -16.44 4.11
N PRO A 243 29.22 -16.32 5.23
CA PRO A 243 30.52 -16.96 5.42
C PRO A 243 30.42 -18.49 5.46
N GLY A 244 31.36 -19.15 4.77
CA GLY A 244 31.42 -20.62 4.70
C GLY A 244 30.38 -21.26 3.79
N LEU A 245 29.56 -20.46 3.09
CA LEU A 245 28.76 -20.89 1.96
C LEU A 245 29.67 -20.88 0.71
N GLY A 246 29.81 -22.04 0.06
CA GLY A 246 30.49 -22.15 -1.24
C GLY A 246 29.57 -21.65 -2.36
N THR A 247 29.48 -22.41 -3.45
CA THR A 247 28.41 -22.21 -4.42
C THR A 247 27.07 -22.53 -3.76
N ALA A 248 26.15 -21.58 -3.75
CA ALA A 248 24.82 -21.79 -3.23
C ALA A 248 24.05 -22.83 -4.09
N PRO A 249 23.27 -23.74 -3.50
CA PRO A 249 22.44 -24.66 -4.28
C PRO A 249 21.36 -23.94 -5.07
N LEU A 250 20.87 -22.81 -4.56
CA LEU A 250 19.75 -22.05 -5.12
C LEU A 250 20.04 -20.55 -5.08
N GLN A 251 19.94 -19.90 -6.24
CA GLN A 251 19.87 -18.45 -6.37
C GLN A 251 18.44 -18.04 -6.74
N VAL A 252 17.84 -17.14 -5.97
CA VAL A 252 16.60 -16.46 -6.34
C VAL A 252 16.93 -15.01 -6.72
N THR A 253 16.34 -14.49 -7.78
CA THR A 253 16.38 -13.08 -8.16
C THR A 253 14.96 -12.57 -8.23
N GLY A 254 14.57 -11.75 -7.26
CA GLY A 254 13.24 -11.13 -7.20
C GLY A 254 13.26 -9.66 -7.59
N ASP A 255 12.08 -9.11 -7.83
CA ASP A 255 11.84 -7.69 -8.18
C ASP A 255 11.49 -6.80 -6.97
N GLY A 256 11.85 -7.26 -5.77
CA GLY A 256 11.86 -6.47 -4.55
C GLY A 256 12.96 -5.41 -4.52
N MET A 257 13.13 -4.77 -3.37
CA MET A 257 14.05 -3.65 -3.13
C MET A 257 14.00 -2.59 -4.24
N ARG A 258 12.78 -2.15 -4.56
CA ARG A 258 12.53 -1.16 -5.61
C ARG A 258 13.15 0.20 -5.23
N TYR A 259 13.79 0.84 -6.19
CA TYR A 259 14.30 2.20 -6.07
C TYR A 259 13.12 3.18 -6.10
N ALA A 260 12.62 3.56 -4.93
CA ALA A 260 11.41 4.36 -4.75
C ALA A 260 11.54 5.25 -3.51
N ASP A 261 10.88 6.40 -3.50
CA ASP A 261 10.86 7.31 -2.36
C ASP A 261 9.87 6.85 -1.29
N THR A 262 10.23 7.04 -0.02
CA THR A 262 9.39 6.72 1.14
C THR A 262 9.06 7.99 1.94
N ARG A 263 7.77 8.34 2.03
CA ARG A 263 7.27 9.36 2.96
C ARG A 263 7.21 8.80 4.37
N PHE A 264 8.00 9.39 5.26
CA PHE A 264 7.96 9.05 6.67
C PHE A 264 6.76 9.75 7.33
N GLY A 265 6.16 9.06 8.28
CA GLY A 265 4.97 9.55 8.96
C GLY A 265 3.64 9.01 8.42
N LEU A 266 3.71 7.98 7.57
CA LEU A 266 2.56 7.20 7.11
C LEU A 266 2.90 5.70 7.13
N LEU A 267 1.88 4.86 7.28
CA LEU A 267 2.01 3.40 7.33
C LEU A 267 1.65 2.70 6.02
N ASN A 268 0.76 3.29 5.25
CA ASN A 268 0.32 2.84 3.94
C ASN A 268 0.36 4.01 2.94
N ALA A 269 0.25 3.70 1.64
CA ALA A 269 0.29 4.69 0.55
C ALA A 269 1.48 5.68 0.64
N ASN A 270 2.59 5.24 1.23
CA ASN A 270 3.74 6.06 1.62
C ASN A 270 4.97 5.83 0.75
N THR A 271 4.88 4.96 -0.26
CA THR A 271 5.98 4.61 -1.18
C THR A 271 5.58 5.02 -2.59
N SER A 272 6.50 5.66 -3.32
CA SER A 272 6.27 6.09 -4.70
C SER A 272 6.25 4.90 -5.68
N TYR A 273 5.94 5.18 -6.96
CA TYR A 273 6.29 4.27 -8.05
C TYR A 273 7.83 4.08 -8.12
N THR A 274 8.28 3.09 -8.90
CA THR A 274 9.71 2.80 -9.02
C THR A 274 10.39 3.82 -9.93
N TYR A 275 11.40 4.50 -9.39
CA TYR A 275 12.16 5.53 -10.07
C TYR A 275 13.19 4.94 -11.03
N THR A 276 13.46 5.70 -12.09
CA THR A 276 14.66 5.47 -12.89
C THR A 276 15.92 5.84 -12.09
N ARG A 277 17.08 5.36 -12.55
CA ARG A 277 18.36 5.50 -11.82
C ARG A 277 18.68 6.93 -11.37
N ASP A 278 18.39 7.91 -12.22
CA ASP A 278 18.76 9.32 -12.01
C ASP A 278 17.56 10.20 -11.63
N GLU A 279 16.39 9.59 -11.47
CA GLU A 279 15.17 10.29 -11.09
C GLU A 279 15.20 10.74 -9.63
N ARG A 280 14.52 11.86 -9.40
CA ARG A 280 14.51 12.63 -8.16
C ARG A 280 13.08 12.97 -7.81
N ASN A 281 12.85 13.26 -6.55
CA ASN A 281 11.53 13.69 -6.09
C ASN A 281 11.07 14.92 -6.89
N ALA A 282 9.78 14.94 -7.22
CA ALA A 282 9.19 15.97 -8.06
C ALA A 282 9.44 17.38 -7.47
N PRO A 283 9.64 18.42 -8.30
CA PRO A 283 10.05 19.73 -7.81
C PRO A 283 9.01 20.44 -6.93
N ASP A 284 7.72 20.11 -7.08
CA ASP A 284 6.63 20.60 -6.25
C ASP A 284 6.17 19.53 -5.23
N ALA A 285 6.98 18.50 -4.96
CA ALA A 285 6.70 17.54 -3.90
C ALA A 285 6.78 18.21 -2.51
N ASP A 286 5.87 17.83 -1.60
CA ASP A 286 5.82 18.37 -0.25
C ASP A 286 7.06 18.03 0.59
N GLN A 287 7.62 16.84 0.36
CA GLN A 287 8.82 16.34 1.05
C GLN A 287 10.00 16.20 0.09
N ASP A 288 11.11 16.84 0.45
CA ASP A 288 12.42 16.74 -0.23
C ASP A 288 12.39 17.02 -1.74
N PRO A 289 11.81 18.16 -2.19
CA PRO A 289 11.69 18.47 -3.60
C PRO A 289 13.07 18.53 -4.29
N GLY A 290 13.23 17.80 -5.39
CA GLY A 290 14.48 17.72 -6.16
C GLY A 290 15.59 16.87 -5.54
N GLU A 291 15.38 16.29 -4.37
CA GLU A 291 16.35 15.39 -3.73
C GLU A 291 16.25 13.96 -4.25
N ARG A 292 17.21 13.11 -3.85
CA ARG A 292 17.16 11.67 -4.12
C ARG A 292 16.08 11.00 -3.25
N PRO A 293 15.50 9.88 -3.70
CA PRO A 293 14.49 9.17 -2.92
C PRO A 293 15.05 8.77 -1.56
N ARG A 294 14.26 8.98 -0.50
CA ARG A 294 14.57 8.47 0.83
C ARG A 294 14.14 7.01 0.92
N GLN A 295 15.08 6.13 1.26
CA GLN A 295 14.85 4.69 1.26
C GLN A 295 15.20 4.04 2.60
N ILE A 296 14.50 2.93 2.88
CA ILE A 296 14.78 2.06 4.00
C ILE A 296 15.45 0.81 3.43
N LEU A 297 16.78 0.73 3.55
CA LEU A 297 17.58 -0.31 2.92
C LEU A 297 18.36 -1.14 3.95
N PRO A 298 18.37 -2.49 3.84
CA PRO A 298 19.20 -3.34 4.68
C PRO A 298 20.71 -3.20 4.38
N PHE A 299 21.07 -2.71 3.18
CA PHE A 299 22.41 -2.36 2.71
C PHE A 299 22.28 -1.42 1.50
N GLU A 300 23.34 -0.66 1.19
CA GLU A 300 23.36 0.31 0.09
C GLU A 300 23.82 -0.33 -1.25
N GLY A 301 23.56 0.36 -2.38
CA GLY A 301 23.96 -0.07 -3.72
C GLY A 301 22.76 -0.20 -4.67
N LEU A 302 22.88 0.30 -5.91
CA LEU A 302 21.82 0.19 -6.92
C LEU A 302 21.85 -1.17 -7.64
N GLU A 303 23.00 -1.84 -7.61
CA GLU A 303 23.18 -3.20 -8.09
C GLU A 303 22.32 -4.22 -7.34
N HIS A 304 21.92 -3.91 -6.10
CA HIS A 304 21.04 -4.75 -5.30
C HIS A 304 19.56 -4.39 -5.42
N GLN A 305 19.22 -3.39 -6.25
CA GLN A 305 17.88 -2.83 -6.32
C GLN A 305 17.23 -3.06 -7.67
N THR A 306 15.91 -3.17 -7.63
CA THR A 306 15.06 -3.09 -8.82
C THR A 306 14.90 -1.62 -9.20
N VAL A 307 15.29 -1.26 -10.42
CA VAL A 307 15.27 0.13 -10.90
C VAL A 307 14.45 0.21 -12.18
N ALA A 308 13.69 1.28 -12.37
CA ALA A 308 12.92 1.44 -13.60
C ALA A 308 13.81 1.86 -14.78
N GLU A 309 13.44 1.40 -15.97
CA GLU A 309 13.91 1.89 -17.26
C GLU A 309 12.68 2.22 -18.11
N LEU A 310 12.73 3.34 -18.83
CA LEU A 310 11.64 3.75 -19.72
C LEU A 310 11.91 3.24 -21.13
N ARG A 311 10.87 2.68 -21.77
CA ARG A 311 10.85 2.42 -23.22
C ARG A 311 9.89 3.41 -23.87
N GLY A 312 10.25 3.98 -25.03
CA GLY A 312 9.42 4.92 -25.78
C GLY A 312 9.59 6.39 -25.38
N ALA A 313 10.32 6.65 -24.29
CA ALA A 313 10.73 7.99 -23.89
C ALA A 313 12.09 7.94 -23.17
N ARG A 314 12.86 9.02 -23.29
CA ARG A 314 14.08 9.25 -22.51
C ARG A 314 13.78 9.58 -21.05
N SER A 315 12.68 10.30 -20.80
CA SER A 315 12.26 10.71 -19.46
C SER A 315 10.80 11.12 -19.47
N VAL A 316 10.06 10.79 -18.41
CA VAL A 316 8.76 11.40 -18.11
C VAL A 316 8.84 11.97 -16.70
N THR A 317 8.53 13.25 -16.54
CA THR A 317 8.58 13.95 -15.25
C THR A 317 7.36 14.84 -15.08
N ALA A 318 6.98 15.12 -13.83
CA ALA A 318 5.89 16.03 -13.52
C ALA A 318 6.31 17.00 -12.42
N SER A 319 5.55 18.09 -12.24
CA SER A 319 5.72 19.01 -11.10
C SER A 319 5.46 18.31 -9.77
N SER A 320 4.40 17.51 -9.73
CA SER A 320 3.96 16.68 -8.62
C SER A 320 3.13 15.51 -9.17
N TYR A 321 2.74 14.57 -8.32
CA TYR A 321 1.86 13.47 -8.70
C TYR A 321 1.06 12.96 -7.51
N GLY A 322 -0.11 12.36 -7.81
CA GLY A 322 -0.96 11.65 -6.86
C GLY A 322 -1.62 12.56 -5.84
N ASN A 323 -0.92 12.83 -4.73
CA ASN A 323 -1.41 13.63 -3.63
C ASN A 323 -0.23 14.24 -2.83
N TRP A 324 -0.48 15.34 -2.11
CA TRP A 324 0.54 16.00 -1.28
C TRP A 324 0.89 15.20 -0.01
N LEU A 325 -0.05 14.42 0.53
CA LEU A 325 0.11 13.59 1.72
C LEU A 325 0.50 12.16 1.35
N PHE A 326 -0.24 11.51 0.45
CA PHE A 326 0.03 10.14 -0.04
C PHE A 326 0.80 10.11 -1.37
N HIS A 327 1.59 9.06 -1.62
CA HIS A 327 2.32 8.93 -2.89
C HIS A 327 1.46 8.45 -4.07
N LEU A 328 0.46 7.61 -3.82
CA LEU A 328 -0.49 7.10 -4.84
C LEU A 328 0.17 6.71 -6.18
N PRO A 329 0.95 5.61 -6.23
CA PRO A 329 1.73 5.20 -7.40
C PRO A 329 0.88 4.89 -8.64
N GLN A 330 -0.43 4.67 -8.51
CA GLN A 330 -1.34 4.58 -9.66
C GLN A 330 -1.38 5.85 -10.52
N TYR A 331 -0.90 6.98 -9.99
CA TYR A 331 -0.78 8.24 -10.73
C TYR A 331 0.65 8.52 -11.26
N ASP A 332 1.43 7.46 -11.54
CA ASP A 332 2.73 7.58 -12.21
C ASP A 332 2.62 8.47 -13.47
N PRO A 333 3.48 9.49 -13.64
CA PRO A 333 3.51 10.31 -14.85
C PRO A 333 3.54 9.54 -16.18
N VAL A 334 4.08 8.30 -16.20
CA VAL A 334 4.11 7.45 -17.39
C VAL A 334 2.72 7.02 -17.85
N HIS A 335 1.75 6.86 -16.94
CA HIS A 335 0.39 6.44 -17.26
C HIS A 335 -0.39 7.42 -18.14
N ALA A 336 0.08 8.67 -18.28
CA ALA A 336 -0.50 9.59 -19.26
C ALA A 336 -0.06 9.32 -20.71
N PHE A 337 0.85 8.36 -20.93
CA PHE A 337 1.47 8.06 -22.21
C PHE A 337 1.55 6.56 -22.52
N ASP A 338 0.95 5.69 -21.71
CA ASP A 338 1.04 4.22 -21.92
C ASP A 338 -0.03 3.68 -22.87
N GLY A 339 -1.04 4.49 -23.22
CA GLY A 339 -2.10 4.15 -24.15
C GLY A 339 -3.25 3.36 -23.50
N ASP A 340 -3.29 3.31 -22.16
CA ASP A 340 -4.39 2.74 -21.39
C ASP A 340 -5.25 3.85 -20.72
N PRO A 341 -6.49 4.09 -21.20
CA PRO A 341 -7.37 5.12 -20.65
C PRO A 341 -7.87 4.83 -19.23
N ASP A 342 -7.63 3.64 -18.69
CA ASP A 342 -7.94 3.29 -17.29
C ASP A 342 -6.82 3.69 -16.33
N THR A 343 -5.66 4.10 -16.85
CA THR A 343 -4.56 4.65 -16.08
C THR A 343 -4.46 6.16 -16.30
N ALA A 344 -3.77 6.87 -15.40
CA ALA A 344 -3.64 8.32 -15.55
C ALA A 344 -2.49 8.89 -14.75
N TRP A 345 -2.05 10.09 -15.13
CA TRP A 345 -1.37 11.01 -14.23
C TRP A 345 -2.37 11.98 -13.60
N ALA A 346 -2.23 12.24 -12.30
CA ALA A 346 -2.90 13.33 -11.60
C ALA A 346 -1.88 14.13 -10.78
N GLU A 347 -2.03 15.45 -10.70
CA GLU A 347 -1.17 16.31 -9.88
C GLU A 347 -1.45 16.15 -8.37
N GLY A 348 -0.50 16.57 -7.53
CA GLY A 348 -0.53 16.40 -6.08
C GLY A 348 -0.47 17.70 -5.27
N SER A 349 -0.89 18.83 -5.82
CA SER A 349 -0.89 20.16 -5.19
C SER A 349 -1.99 20.29 -4.13
N VAL A 350 -1.64 20.85 -2.97
CA VAL A 350 -2.61 21.21 -1.91
C VAL A 350 -3.53 22.36 -2.35
N ALA A 351 -2.99 23.30 -3.13
CA ALA A 351 -3.59 24.62 -3.28
C ALA A 351 -4.36 24.78 -4.60
N SER A 352 -3.76 24.40 -5.72
CA SER A 352 -4.35 24.57 -7.04
C SER A 352 -3.64 23.69 -8.08
N PRO A 353 -4.39 23.12 -9.05
CA PRO A 353 -3.79 22.46 -10.21
C PRO A 353 -3.16 23.47 -11.19
N GLU A 354 -3.47 24.77 -11.10
CA GLU A 354 -2.89 25.77 -11.98
C GLU A 354 -1.37 25.88 -11.77
N GLY A 355 -0.61 25.79 -12.86
CA GLY A 355 0.85 25.76 -12.85
C GLY A 355 1.44 24.36 -12.78
N GLN A 356 0.65 23.34 -12.43
CA GLN A 356 1.08 21.95 -12.45
C GLN A 356 1.31 21.48 -13.88
N TRP A 357 2.32 20.62 -14.08
CA TRP A 357 2.77 20.23 -15.39
C TRP A 357 3.26 18.79 -15.47
N LEU A 358 3.16 18.24 -16.68
CA LEU A 358 3.66 16.94 -17.09
C LEU A 358 4.61 17.14 -18.29
N ARG A 359 5.74 16.45 -18.32
CA ARG A 359 6.78 16.62 -19.34
C ARG A 359 7.29 15.27 -19.82
N ILE A 360 7.37 15.11 -21.14
CA ILE A 360 8.02 13.99 -21.81
C ILE A 360 9.28 14.47 -22.53
N GLY A 361 10.36 13.72 -22.40
CA GLY A 361 11.60 13.87 -23.16
C GLY A 361 11.75 12.70 -24.12
N PHE A 362 11.97 12.97 -25.40
CA PHE A 362 12.07 11.95 -26.44
C PHE A 362 13.50 11.42 -26.56
N GLU A 363 13.66 10.19 -27.08
CA GLU A 363 14.98 9.56 -27.33
C GLU A 363 15.76 10.25 -28.47
N GLY A 364 15.07 11.02 -29.31
CA GLY A 364 15.63 11.82 -30.40
C GLY A 364 14.78 13.05 -30.71
N SER A 365 14.73 13.47 -31.97
CA SER A 365 13.81 14.52 -32.42
C SER A 365 12.47 13.89 -32.79
N TYR A 366 11.42 14.23 -32.06
CA TYR A 366 10.05 13.84 -32.34
C TYR A 366 9.39 14.87 -33.28
N PRO A 367 8.78 14.45 -34.40
CA PRO A 367 8.06 15.35 -35.31
C PRO A 367 6.69 15.73 -34.71
N MET A 368 6.66 16.75 -33.85
CA MET A 368 5.43 17.19 -33.18
C MET A 368 4.39 17.64 -34.23
N PRO A 369 3.16 17.09 -34.21
CA PRO A 369 2.06 17.58 -35.06
C PRO A 369 1.57 18.96 -34.62
N ASP A 370 0.72 19.59 -35.44
CA ASP A 370 0.05 20.86 -35.10
C ASP A 370 -1.01 20.73 -33.98
N SER A 371 -1.38 19.49 -33.66
CA SER A 371 -2.39 19.16 -32.66
C SER A 371 -2.22 17.75 -32.09
N ILE A 372 -2.59 17.58 -30.81
CA ILE A 372 -2.50 16.33 -30.05
C ILE A 372 -3.82 16.04 -29.35
N GLY A 373 -4.08 14.78 -28.99
CA GLY A 373 -5.25 14.38 -28.23
C GLY A 373 -4.98 14.41 -26.72
N LEU A 374 -5.94 14.86 -25.92
CA LEU A 374 -5.90 14.80 -24.46
C LEU A 374 -7.18 14.12 -23.96
N LEU A 375 -7.06 13.21 -22.99
CA LEU A 375 -8.18 12.66 -22.22
C LEU A 375 -8.05 13.13 -20.77
N PRO A 376 -8.73 14.21 -20.36
CA PRO A 376 -8.70 14.67 -18.98
C PRO A 376 -9.40 13.68 -18.05
N LEU A 377 -8.92 13.56 -16.80
CA LEU A 377 -9.62 12.79 -15.77
C LEU A 377 -11.03 13.35 -15.53
N PRO A 378 -12.05 12.48 -15.33
CA PRO A 378 -13.40 12.92 -15.01
C PRO A 378 -13.46 13.62 -13.65
N GLN A 379 -14.44 14.52 -13.48
CA GLN A 379 -14.61 15.28 -12.23
C GLN A 379 -15.26 14.46 -11.13
N ASP A 380 -16.26 13.65 -11.50
CA ASP A 380 -17.09 12.85 -10.59
C ASP A 380 -17.59 13.62 -9.35
N GLY A 381 -17.80 14.93 -9.49
CA GLY A 381 -18.21 15.85 -8.41
C GLY A 381 -17.12 16.20 -7.38
N VAL A 382 -15.97 15.51 -7.38
CA VAL A 382 -14.94 15.65 -6.34
C VAL A 382 -13.63 16.28 -6.83
N ARG A 383 -13.29 16.13 -8.12
CA ARG A 383 -12.00 16.49 -8.71
C ARG A 383 -12.06 17.81 -9.48
N ALA A 384 -11.00 18.60 -9.40
CA ALA A 384 -10.80 19.74 -10.30
C ALA A 384 -10.56 19.26 -11.74
N ALA A 385 -11.23 19.86 -12.74
CA ALA A 385 -10.91 19.56 -14.14
C ALA A 385 -10.09 20.67 -14.79
N PRO A 386 -9.09 20.31 -15.63
CA PRO A 386 -8.44 21.27 -16.51
C PRO A 386 -9.46 21.92 -17.47
N THR A 387 -9.49 23.26 -17.51
CA THR A 387 -10.31 24.05 -18.46
C THR A 387 -9.46 24.77 -19.48
N ARG A 388 -8.15 24.91 -19.20
CA ARG A 388 -7.20 25.53 -20.13
C ARG A 388 -5.82 24.92 -19.92
N VAL A 389 -5.17 24.56 -21.03
CA VAL A 389 -3.85 23.91 -21.03
C VAL A 389 -2.88 24.63 -21.97
N ARG A 390 -1.59 24.52 -21.67
CA ARG A 390 -0.50 25.01 -22.51
C ARG A 390 0.43 23.87 -22.86
N VAL A 391 0.66 23.66 -24.16
CA VAL A 391 1.68 22.75 -24.69
C VAL A 391 2.90 23.58 -25.07
N GLU A 392 4.07 23.22 -24.58
CA GLU A 392 5.35 23.89 -24.83
C GLU A 392 6.36 22.90 -25.41
N THR A 393 7.15 23.35 -26.39
CA THR A 393 8.26 22.62 -27.00
C THR A 393 9.41 23.59 -27.31
N GLU A 394 10.48 23.12 -27.95
CA GLU A 394 11.54 24.01 -28.47
C GLU A 394 11.04 24.96 -29.58
N LYS A 395 9.88 24.67 -30.20
CA LYS A 395 9.30 25.46 -31.29
C LYS A 395 8.36 26.56 -30.79
N GLY A 396 8.08 26.64 -29.49
CA GLY A 396 7.25 27.67 -28.88
C GLY A 396 6.21 27.08 -27.94
N SER A 397 5.07 27.77 -27.80
CA SER A 397 3.96 27.31 -26.96
C SER A 397 2.60 27.59 -27.60
N ALA A 398 1.64 26.72 -27.32
CA ALA A 398 0.26 26.84 -27.76
C ALA A 398 -0.67 26.64 -26.55
N THR A 399 -1.67 27.52 -26.39
CA THR A 399 -2.67 27.41 -25.32
C THR A 399 -4.03 27.07 -25.92
N SER A 400 -4.73 26.11 -25.32
CA SER A 400 -6.04 25.63 -25.76
C SER A 400 -7.02 25.56 -24.59
N PHE A 401 -8.31 25.70 -24.87
CA PHE A 401 -9.38 25.48 -23.90
C PHE A 401 -9.84 24.02 -23.94
N LEU A 402 -10.30 23.51 -22.80
CA LEU A 402 -10.87 22.18 -22.64
C LEU A 402 -12.28 22.30 -22.05
N LYS A 403 -13.16 21.41 -22.48
CA LYS A 403 -14.43 21.13 -21.82
C LYS A 403 -14.15 20.24 -20.61
N ALA A 404 -14.75 20.58 -19.47
CA ALA A 404 -14.63 19.82 -18.25
C ALA A 404 -15.66 18.66 -18.21
N ASN A 405 -15.62 17.78 -19.20
CA ASN A 405 -16.58 16.67 -19.36
C ASN A 405 -15.93 15.29 -19.41
N GLY A 406 -14.61 15.18 -19.16
CA GLY A 406 -13.89 13.90 -19.16
C GLY A 406 -13.73 13.24 -20.54
N GLU A 407 -14.16 13.90 -21.62
CA GLU A 407 -14.06 13.34 -22.98
C GLU A 407 -12.71 13.68 -23.63
N LYS A 408 -12.28 12.81 -24.55
CA LYS A 408 -11.09 13.03 -25.39
C LYS A 408 -11.27 14.27 -26.26
N GLN A 409 -10.28 15.17 -26.22
CA GLN A 409 -10.33 16.47 -26.90
C GLN A 409 -9.01 16.78 -27.60
N ARG A 410 -9.10 17.44 -28.76
CA ARG A 410 -7.92 17.82 -29.54
C ARG A 410 -7.46 19.24 -29.20
N VAL A 411 -6.17 19.41 -28.90
CA VAL A 411 -5.56 20.71 -28.56
C VAL A 411 -4.42 21.04 -29.51
N LYS A 412 -4.10 22.33 -29.63
CA LYS A 412 -2.99 22.81 -30.48
C LYS A 412 -1.64 22.48 -29.83
N ALA A 413 -0.67 22.11 -30.66
CA ALA A 413 0.74 21.92 -30.28
C ALA A 413 1.65 22.69 -31.25
N PRO A 414 2.85 23.15 -30.80
CA PRO A 414 3.81 23.78 -31.70
C PRO A 414 4.44 22.73 -32.64
N GLU A 415 4.11 22.81 -33.92
CA GLU A 415 4.56 21.86 -34.96
C GLU A 415 6.08 21.88 -35.18
N GLY A 416 6.66 20.69 -35.40
CA GLY A 416 8.04 20.51 -35.84
C GLY A 416 8.89 19.63 -34.93
N GLY A 417 10.09 19.27 -35.41
CA GLY A 417 11.01 18.39 -34.69
C GLY A 417 11.44 18.98 -33.33
N THR A 418 11.21 18.24 -32.24
CA THR A 418 11.60 18.66 -30.88
C THR A 418 12.10 17.50 -30.02
N SER A 419 12.92 17.79 -29.02
CA SER A 419 13.46 16.80 -28.08
C SER A 419 12.62 16.63 -26.80
N TRP A 420 11.59 17.46 -26.59
CA TRP A 420 10.70 17.37 -25.43
C TRP A 420 9.36 18.09 -25.67
N MET A 421 8.37 17.72 -24.86
CA MET A 421 7.08 18.42 -24.73
C MET A 421 6.73 18.61 -23.25
N LYS A 422 6.16 19.77 -22.91
CA LYS A 422 5.61 20.05 -21.58
C LYS A 422 4.14 20.46 -21.71
N LEU A 423 3.26 19.76 -21.00
CA LEU A 423 1.84 20.09 -20.85
C LEU A 423 1.63 20.74 -19.48
N THR A 424 1.10 21.96 -19.45
CA THR A 424 0.84 22.70 -18.21
C THR A 424 -0.65 23.02 -18.08
N ILE A 425 -1.23 22.79 -16.90
CA ILE A 425 -2.59 23.23 -16.56
C ILE A 425 -2.51 24.73 -16.23
N VAL A 426 -3.23 25.57 -16.98
CA VAL A 426 -3.21 27.04 -16.83
C VAL A 426 -4.58 27.62 -16.47
N GLY A 427 -5.54 26.73 -16.22
CA GLY A 427 -6.88 27.05 -15.75
C GLY A 427 -7.62 25.77 -15.43
N SER A 428 -8.37 25.76 -14.34
CA SER A 428 -9.21 24.64 -13.94
C SER A 428 -10.57 25.13 -13.47
N THR A 429 -11.51 24.21 -13.28
CA THR A 429 -12.68 24.47 -12.44
C THR A 429 -12.25 24.58 -10.98
N ALA A 430 -13.05 25.29 -10.17
CA ALA A 430 -12.90 25.28 -8.72
C ALA A 430 -13.52 24.00 -8.15
N GLY A 431 -12.83 22.87 -8.27
CA GLY A 431 -13.10 21.65 -7.50
C GLY A 431 -12.07 21.56 -6.37
N ARG A 432 -12.50 21.27 -5.14
CA ARG A 432 -11.72 21.31 -3.88
C ARG A 432 -10.27 20.79 -4.08
N PRO A 433 -9.27 21.67 -4.29
CA PRO A 433 -7.91 21.24 -4.55
C PRO A 433 -7.30 20.57 -3.32
N GLY A 434 -6.38 19.61 -3.51
CA GLY A 434 -5.64 18.98 -2.42
C GLY A 434 -6.07 17.57 -1.98
N LEU A 435 -7.23 17.06 -2.41
CA LEU A 435 -7.63 15.66 -2.15
C LEU A 435 -7.50 14.79 -3.40
N THR A 436 -8.17 15.19 -4.49
CA THR A 436 -8.05 14.56 -5.82
C THR A 436 -7.56 15.60 -6.83
N GLY A 437 -6.35 15.42 -7.36
CA GLY A 437 -5.75 16.39 -8.27
C GLY A 437 -6.29 16.33 -9.70
N ALA A 438 -6.14 17.41 -10.45
CA ALA A 438 -6.46 17.42 -11.88
C ALA A 438 -5.46 16.55 -12.67
N GLY A 439 -5.83 16.05 -13.84
CA GLY A 439 -4.93 15.14 -14.55
C GLY A 439 -5.42 14.71 -15.92
N PHE A 440 -4.64 13.82 -16.52
CA PHE A 440 -4.89 13.26 -17.85
C PHE A 440 -4.68 11.75 -17.81
N ALA A 441 -5.69 11.01 -18.26
CA ALA A 441 -5.56 9.60 -18.57
C ALA A 441 -4.70 9.40 -19.81
N GLU A 442 -4.88 10.25 -20.83
CA GLU A 442 -4.11 10.14 -22.07
C GLU A 442 -3.59 11.49 -22.55
N VAL A 443 -2.34 11.50 -23.00
CA VAL A 443 -1.71 12.50 -23.84
C VAL A 443 -1.29 11.81 -25.13
N ASP A 444 -2.25 11.75 -26.06
CA ASP A 444 -2.15 11.01 -27.32
C ASP A 444 -1.18 11.72 -28.28
N LEU A 445 0.02 11.15 -28.36
CA LEU A 445 1.09 11.50 -29.28
C LEU A 445 1.24 10.36 -30.29
N PRO A 446 1.08 10.60 -31.60
CA PRO A 446 1.25 9.58 -32.61
C PRO A 446 2.59 8.83 -32.47
N ASP A 447 2.51 7.49 -32.51
CA ASP A 447 3.64 6.55 -32.44
C ASP A 447 4.48 6.63 -31.14
N VAL A 448 3.95 7.23 -30.08
CA VAL A 448 4.59 7.30 -28.76
C VAL A 448 3.75 6.53 -27.75
N GLN A 449 4.33 5.46 -27.22
CA GLN A 449 3.81 4.75 -26.05
C GLN A 449 4.96 4.55 -25.08
N VAL A 450 4.77 4.94 -23.82
CA VAL A 450 5.80 4.85 -22.80
C VAL A 450 5.50 3.71 -21.86
N THR A 451 6.46 2.79 -21.72
CA THR A 451 6.36 1.68 -20.76
C THR A 451 7.40 1.87 -19.67
N ARG A 452 6.99 1.77 -18.40
CA ARG A 452 7.93 1.67 -17.27
C ARG A 452 8.30 0.21 -17.04
N MET A 453 9.52 -0.17 -17.42
CA MET A 453 10.04 -1.52 -17.26
C MET A 453 10.87 -1.63 -15.98
N LEU A 454 10.57 -2.59 -15.12
CA LEU A 454 11.35 -2.78 -13.90
C LEU A 454 12.52 -3.74 -14.17
N ARG A 455 13.73 -3.20 -14.09
CA ARG A 455 14.97 -3.97 -14.22
C ARG A 455 15.37 -4.53 -12.87
N LEU A 456 15.38 -5.86 -12.74
CA LEU A 456 15.76 -6.58 -11.52
C LEU A 456 17.20 -6.27 -11.08
N PRO A 457 17.60 -6.57 -9.83
CA PRO A 457 18.96 -6.35 -9.36
C PRO A 457 20.02 -7.08 -10.21
N ARG A 458 21.26 -6.56 -10.21
CA ARG A 458 22.41 -7.07 -11.00
C ARG A 458 23.41 -7.88 -10.19
N ASP A 459 23.20 -7.98 -8.89
CA ASP A 459 24.10 -8.67 -7.97
C ASP A 459 24.10 -10.20 -8.15
N ALA A 460 23.09 -10.77 -8.82
CA ALA A 460 23.00 -12.19 -9.14
C ALA A 460 23.44 -12.58 -10.57
N GLU A 461 23.80 -11.62 -11.44
CA GLU A 461 24.09 -11.89 -12.88
C GLU A 461 25.19 -12.92 -13.12
N ARG A 462 26.11 -13.06 -12.16
CA ARG A 462 27.27 -13.96 -12.22
C ARG A 462 27.10 -15.20 -11.35
N SER A 463 25.89 -15.49 -10.87
CA SER A 463 25.64 -16.66 -10.05
C SER A 463 25.97 -17.93 -10.82
N THR A 464 26.68 -18.84 -10.17
CA THR A 464 27.03 -20.18 -10.69
C THR A 464 26.18 -21.28 -10.04
N SER A 465 25.13 -20.87 -9.31
CA SER A 465 24.22 -21.80 -8.64
C SER A 465 23.58 -22.74 -9.67
N PRO A 466 23.48 -24.06 -9.36
CA PRO A 466 22.92 -25.04 -10.28
C PRO A 466 21.41 -24.84 -10.49
N VAL A 467 20.73 -24.29 -9.47
CA VAL A 467 19.33 -23.88 -9.56
C VAL A 467 19.23 -22.36 -9.51
N GLN A 468 18.50 -21.79 -10.46
CA GLN A 468 18.26 -20.36 -10.56
C GLN A 468 16.78 -20.10 -10.73
N VAL A 469 16.24 -19.22 -9.90
CA VAL A 469 14.82 -18.82 -9.92
C VAL A 469 14.76 -17.32 -10.15
N VAL A 470 14.07 -16.90 -11.20
CA VAL A 470 13.69 -15.49 -11.40
C VAL A 470 12.21 -15.37 -11.00
N SER A 471 11.93 -14.57 -9.97
CA SER A 471 10.58 -14.34 -9.46
C SER A 471 10.13 -12.94 -9.82
N LEU A 472 9.10 -12.84 -10.66
CA LEU A 472 8.51 -11.60 -11.13
C LEU A 472 7.12 -11.48 -10.50
N HIS A 473 6.85 -10.37 -9.82
CA HIS A 473 5.61 -10.14 -9.12
C HIS A 473 5.11 -8.72 -9.32
N ARG A 474 3.80 -8.59 -9.51
CA ARG A 474 3.10 -7.32 -9.34
C ARG A 474 1.86 -7.52 -8.47
N ALA A 475 1.55 -6.51 -7.67
CA ALA A 475 0.28 -6.48 -6.96
C ALA A 475 -0.84 -6.25 -7.96
N ALA A 476 -1.89 -7.09 -7.92
CA ALA A 476 -3.13 -6.81 -8.62
C ALA A 476 -4.11 -6.08 -7.69
N ASP A 477 -4.87 -5.15 -8.25
CA ASP A 477 -6.04 -4.58 -7.60
C ASP A 477 -7.31 -4.90 -8.37
N PRO A 478 -7.77 -6.17 -8.34
CA PRO A 478 -8.99 -6.57 -9.04
C PRO A 478 -10.25 -5.89 -8.45
N THR A 479 -10.11 -5.13 -7.35
CA THR A 479 -11.21 -4.47 -6.66
C THR A 479 -11.27 -2.96 -6.89
N GLY A 480 -10.19 -2.36 -7.42
CA GLY A 480 -10.04 -0.91 -7.58
C GLY A 480 -9.92 -0.13 -6.26
N MET A 481 -9.67 -0.82 -5.14
CA MET A 481 -9.65 -0.22 -3.79
C MET A 481 -8.25 -0.16 -3.16
N SER A 482 -7.22 -0.68 -3.83
CA SER A 482 -5.86 -0.69 -3.33
C SER A 482 -5.16 0.63 -3.62
N LEU A 483 -4.69 1.30 -2.56
CA LEU A 483 -3.82 2.48 -2.68
C LEU A 483 -2.37 2.15 -3.05
N ALA A 484 -2.04 0.86 -3.24
CA ALA A 484 -0.68 0.37 -3.45
C ALA A 484 -0.41 -0.21 -4.85
N ALA A 485 -1.45 -0.49 -5.64
CA ALA A 485 -1.26 -0.91 -7.04
C ALA A 485 -0.86 0.30 -7.89
N GLY A 486 0.20 0.19 -8.67
CA GLY A 486 0.72 1.30 -9.47
C GLY A 486 1.51 0.87 -10.70
N GLU A 487 1.32 -0.36 -11.15
CA GLU A 487 1.92 -0.87 -12.38
C GLU A 487 0.83 -1.19 -13.39
N SER A 488 0.90 -0.59 -14.59
CA SER A 488 0.19 -1.07 -15.77
C SER A 488 1.01 -2.18 -16.42
N GLY A 489 0.40 -3.35 -16.63
CA GLY A 489 1.05 -4.58 -17.06
C GLY A 489 2.10 -5.14 -16.08
N LEU A 490 2.68 -6.28 -16.45
CA LEU A 490 3.88 -6.86 -15.83
C LEU A 490 5.06 -6.67 -16.80
N HIS A 491 5.87 -5.63 -16.62
CA HIS A 491 7.03 -5.36 -17.48
C HIS A 491 8.33 -5.49 -16.68
N ARG A 492 9.16 -6.48 -17.04
CA ARG A 492 10.39 -6.82 -16.31
C ARG A 492 11.57 -7.00 -17.26
N ALA A 493 12.74 -6.55 -16.81
CA ALA A 493 14.01 -6.87 -17.44
C ALA A 493 14.92 -7.58 -16.42
N PHE A 494 15.51 -8.69 -16.84
CA PHE A 494 16.41 -9.48 -16.01
C PHE A 494 17.59 -10.00 -16.83
N THR A 495 18.62 -10.51 -16.16
CA THR A 495 19.82 -11.02 -16.83
C THR A 495 20.07 -12.45 -16.36
N THR A 496 20.32 -13.36 -17.31
CA THR A 496 20.72 -14.75 -17.05
C THR A 496 22.23 -14.89 -17.26
N GLY A 497 22.91 -15.56 -16.32
CA GLY A 497 24.36 -15.78 -16.42
C GLY A 497 24.75 -16.89 -17.39
N THR A 498 23.83 -17.80 -17.72
CA THR A 498 24.07 -18.98 -18.56
C THR A 498 22.85 -19.25 -19.44
N ALA A 499 23.08 -19.79 -20.64
CA ALA A 499 22.02 -20.20 -21.56
C ALA A 499 21.43 -21.56 -21.15
N GLY A 500 20.14 -21.78 -21.37
CA GLY A 500 19.46 -23.06 -21.13
C GLY A 500 17.96 -22.94 -20.99
N THR A 501 17.31 -24.07 -20.73
CA THR A 501 15.87 -24.17 -20.54
C THR A 501 15.45 -23.72 -19.14
N TYR A 502 14.45 -22.84 -19.08
CA TYR A 502 13.78 -22.39 -17.87
C TYR A 502 12.33 -22.89 -17.87
N GLU A 503 11.91 -23.54 -16.81
CA GLU A 503 10.50 -23.87 -16.59
C GLU A 503 9.76 -22.61 -16.12
N VAL A 504 8.74 -22.20 -16.88
CA VAL A 504 7.92 -21.03 -16.60
C VAL A 504 6.63 -21.46 -15.93
N SER A 505 6.40 -20.94 -14.73
CA SER A 505 5.11 -21.01 -14.03
C SER A 505 4.55 -19.60 -13.91
N ALA A 506 3.31 -19.39 -14.35
CA ALA A 506 2.67 -18.09 -14.30
C ALA A 506 1.30 -18.16 -13.61
N LYS A 507 0.90 -17.06 -13.00
CA LYS A 507 -0.42 -16.85 -12.38
C LYS A 507 -1.07 -15.61 -12.97
N ALA A 508 -2.38 -15.67 -13.13
CA ALA A 508 -3.19 -14.52 -13.51
C ALA A 508 -4.37 -14.34 -12.55
N VAL A 509 -4.95 -13.15 -12.55
CA VAL A 509 -6.20 -12.85 -11.84
C VAL A 509 -7.21 -12.25 -12.82
N ALA A 510 -8.49 -12.50 -12.57
CA ALA A 510 -9.58 -11.91 -13.32
C ALA A 510 -9.75 -10.42 -12.98
N ILE A 511 -9.87 -9.59 -14.01
CA ILE A 511 -10.16 -8.15 -13.89
C ILE A 511 -11.62 -7.88 -14.26
N PRO A 512 -12.37 -7.10 -13.46
CA PRO A 512 -13.75 -6.77 -13.78
C PRO A 512 -13.88 -6.06 -15.14
N GLY A 513 -14.83 -6.51 -15.96
CA GLY A 513 -15.12 -5.91 -17.25
C GLY A 513 -15.84 -6.86 -18.20
N GLU A 514 -16.27 -6.32 -19.34
CA GLU A 514 -17.04 -7.06 -20.34
C GLU A 514 -16.31 -8.32 -20.84
N ALA A 515 -14.99 -8.27 -20.94
CA ALA A 515 -14.18 -9.42 -21.34
C ALA A 515 -14.33 -10.58 -20.34
N LEU A 516 -14.32 -10.30 -19.03
CA LEU A 516 -14.52 -11.31 -17.99
C LEU A 516 -15.96 -11.84 -18.02
N ASP A 517 -16.95 -10.97 -18.23
CA ASP A 517 -18.35 -11.38 -18.33
C ASP A 517 -18.54 -12.36 -19.50
N ARG A 518 -17.95 -12.07 -20.67
CA ARG A 518 -17.94 -12.97 -21.83
C ARG A 518 -17.25 -14.30 -21.51
N LEU A 519 -16.08 -14.26 -20.88
CA LEU A 519 -15.37 -15.47 -20.46
C LEU A 519 -16.24 -16.36 -19.55
N LEU A 520 -16.93 -15.77 -18.57
CA LEU A 520 -17.82 -16.49 -17.66
C LEU A 520 -19.03 -17.12 -18.37
N TYR A 521 -19.49 -16.55 -19.49
CA TYR A 521 -20.49 -17.19 -20.35
C TYR A 521 -19.92 -18.36 -21.16
N GLU A 522 -18.63 -18.37 -21.47
CA GLU A 522 -17.98 -19.42 -22.28
C GLU A 522 -17.59 -20.65 -21.44
N VAL A 523 -16.96 -20.45 -20.28
CA VAL A 523 -16.46 -21.54 -19.42
C VAL A 523 -17.56 -22.29 -18.67
N ALA A 524 -18.77 -21.75 -18.68
CA ALA A 524 -19.97 -22.33 -18.08
C ALA A 524 -21.13 -22.48 -19.10
N PRO A 525 -20.97 -23.28 -20.17
CA PRO A 525 -21.86 -23.25 -21.33
C PRO A 525 -23.09 -24.18 -21.23
N GLU A 526 -23.53 -24.58 -20.03
CA GLU A 526 -24.61 -25.60 -19.90
C GLU A 526 -25.96 -25.18 -20.51
N GLN A 527 -26.10 -23.90 -20.88
CA GLN A 527 -27.32 -23.35 -21.48
C GLN A 527 -27.03 -22.71 -22.83
N ARG A 528 -27.45 -23.39 -23.90
CA ARG A 528 -27.38 -22.86 -25.28
C ARG A 528 -28.40 -21.75 -25.55
N ARG A 529 -29.53 -21.77 -24.84
CA ARG A 529 -30.53 -20.68 -24.82
C ARG A 529 -30.37 -19.95 -23.49
N ARG A 530 -30.04 -18.67 -23.56
CA ARG A 530 -29.78 -17.81 -22.42
C ARG A 530 -30.01 -16.35 -22.77
N VAL A 531 -30.24 -15.53 -21.77
CA VAL A 531 -30.15 -14.07 -21.89
C VAL A 531 -28.71 -13.65 -21.57
N LEU A 532 -28.08 -12.95 -22.51
CA LEU A 532 -26.78 -12.30 -22.31
C LEU A 532 -27.02 -10.86 -21.88
N ALA A 533 -26.40 -10.47 -20.77
CA ALA A 533 -26.43 -9.11 -20.26
C ALA A 533 -25.04 -8.46 -20.37
N THR A 534 -25.00 -7.27 -20.96
CA THR A 534 -23.86 -6.34 -20.88
C THR A 534 -24.35 -4.97 -20.43
N ALA A 535 -23.43 -4.07 -20.08
CA ALA A 535 -23.77 -2.71 -19.70
C ALA A 535 -22.78 -1.71 -20.29
N ASP A 536 -23.25 -0.49 -20.53
CA ASP A 536 -22.42 0.61 -20.98
C ASP A 536 -21.34 0.95 -19.96
N SER A 537 -21.67 0.97 -18.67
CA SER A 537 -20.68 1.04 -17.59
C SER A 537 -21.16 0.39 -16.29
N THR A 538 -20.19 -0.05 -15.49
CA THR A 538 -20.40 -0.64 -14.16
C THR A 538 -19.56 0.11 -13.13
N ALA A 539 -20.11 0.37 -11.96
CA ALA A 539 -19.42 1.07 -10.89
C ALA A 539 -18.24 0.25 -10.34
N ARG A 540 -17.08 0.90 -10.16
CA ARG A 540 -15.89 0.30 -9.53
C ARG A 540 -15.98 0.37 -7.99
N LEU A 541 -17.06 -0.16 -7.41
CA LEU A 541 -17.33 -0.16 -5.95
C LEU A 541 -16.97 -1.50 -5.28
N GLY A 542 -16.24 -2.37 -5.99
CA GLY A 542 -15.76 -3.65 -5.49
C GLY A 542 -15.74 -4.71 -6.58
N ALA A 543 -15.20 -5.88 -6.23
CA ALA A 543 -14.95 -6.93 -7.21
C ALA A 543 -16.24 -7.56 -7.75
N GLY A 544 -17.32 -7.62 -6.95
CA GLY A 544 -18.50 -8.44 -7.22
C GLY A 544 -19.49 -7.92 -8.27
N LEU A 545 -19.33 -6.69 -8.75
CA LEU A 545 -20.31 -6.01 -9.58
C LEU A 545 -20.10 -6.34 -11.06
N SER A 546 -21.15 -6.77 -11.74
CA SER A 546 -21.10 -7.15 -13.15
C SER A 546 -22.49 -7.09 -13.78
N ALA A 547 -22.57 -6.73 -15.06
CA ALA A 547 -23.83 -6.79 -15.81
C ALA A 547 -24.36 -8.22 -15.94
N ARG A 548 -23.48 -9.23 -15.93
CA ARG A 548 -23.86 -10.65 -15.99
C ARG A 548 -24.76 -11.07 -14.83
N ASN A 549 -24.57 -10.46 -13.66
CA ASN A 549 -25.37 -10.70 -12.45
C ASN A 549 -26.87 -10.44 -12.70
N LEU A 550 -27.23 -9.58 -13.66
CA LEU A 550 -28.61 -9.26 -14.02
C LEU A 550 -29.42 -10.41 -14.62
N THR A 551 -28.80 -11.57 -14.83
CA THR A 551 -29.46 -12.72 -15.43
C THR A 551 -29.20 -14.01 -14.68
N ASP A 552 -28.38 -14.01 -13.62
CA ASP A 552 -27.78 -15.22 -13.07
C ASP A 552 -28.66 -16.00 -12.07
N GLY A 553 -29.82 -15.43 -11.71
CA GLY A 553 -30.80 -16.01 -10.80
C GLY A 553 -30.47 -15.79 -9.32
N ASP A 554 -29.40 -15.07 -8.98
CA ASP A 554 -28.92 -14.87 -7.61
C ASP A 554 -29.15 -13.42 -7.13
N LEU A 555 -30.18 -13.24 -6.31
CA LEU A 555 -30.52 -11.96 -5.69
C LEU A 555 -29.49 -11.43 -4.67
N THR A 556 -28.41 -12.17 -4.42
CA THR A 556 -27.27 -11.69 -3.61
C THR A 556 -26.16 -11.06 -4.45
N THR A 557 -26.24 -11.18 -5.78
CA THR A 557 -25.36 -10.49 -6.73
C THR A 557 -26.05 -9.26 -7.30
N ALA A 558 -25.28 -8.33 -7.85
CA ALA A 558 -25.82 -7.09 -8.37
C ALA A 558 -24.97 -6.48 -9.48
N TRP A 559 -25.62 -5.72 -10.34
CA TRP A 559 -25.00 -4.69 -11.16
C TRP A 559 -25.31 -3.32 -10.56
N ILE A 560 -24.31 -2.45 -10.47
CA ILE A 560 -24.50 -1.04 -10.15
C ILE A 560 -23.95 -0.24 -11.33
N ALA A 561 -24.76 0.67 -11.85
CA ALA A 561 -24.39 1.50 -12.98
C ALA A 561 -23.19 2.40 -12.66
N GLY A 562 -22.31 2.56 -13.64
CA GLY A 562 -21.35 3.66 -13.65
C GLY A 562 -22.02 4.97 -14.09
N ASP A 563 -21.26 5.78 -14.81
CA ASP A 563 -21.69 7.05 -15.43
C ASP A 563 -22.74 6.91 -16.55
N ARG A 564 -22.88 5.71 -17.14
CA ARG A 564 -23.76 5.41 -18.28
C ARG A 564 -24.67 4.23 -17.91
N PRO A 565 -25.86 4.51 -17.34
CA PRO A 565 -26.77 3.49 -16.82
C PRO A 565 -27.61 2.86 -17.94
N THR A 566 -26.96 2.19 -18.90
CA THR A 566 -27.63 1.40 -19.95
C THR A 566 -27.23 -0.06 -19.82
N ILE A 567 -28.22 -0.95 -19.85
CA ILE A 567 -28.02 -2.40 -19.93
C ILE A 567 -28.49 -2.90 -21.29
N HIS A 568 -27.80 -3.89 -21.82
CA HIS A 568 -28.11 -4.54 -23.09
C HIS A 568 -28.42 -6.00 -22.83
N LEU A 569 -29.63 -6.42 -23.18
CA LEU A 569 -30.08 -7.80 -23.08
C LEU A 569 -30.21 -8.38 -24.48
N SER A 570 -29.73 -9.60 -24.70
CA SER A 570 -29.90 -10.31 -25.97
C SER A 570 -30.12 -11.81 -25.77
N TRP A 571 -30.87 -12.44 -26.66
CA TRP A 571 -31.19 -13.86 -26.62
C TRP A 571 -31.35 -14.43 -28.04
N THR A 572 -31.56 -15.74 -28.17
CA THR A 572 -31.70 -16.40 -29.48
C THR A 572 -33.16 -16.53 -29.91
N GLY A 573 -33.46 -16.06 -31.12
CA GLY A 573 -34.82 -16.08 -31.67
C GLY A 573 -35.68 -14.92 -31.18
N ARG A 574 -36.59 -14.45 -32.03
CA ARG A 574 -37.48 -13.34 -31.70
C ARG A 574 -38.60 -13.81 -30.78
N GLN A 575 -38.78 -13.11 -29.67
CA GLN A 575 -39.80 -13.35 -28.66
C GLN A 575 -40.60 -12.07 -28.43
N GLU A 576 -41.88 -12.21 -28.10
CA GLU A 576 -42.73 -11.09 -27.71
C GLU A 576 -42.48 -10.77 -26.23
N ILE A 577 -41.95 -9.58 -25.96
CA ILE A 577 -41.70 -9.10 -24.59
C ILE A 577 -42.67 -7.99 -24.26
N ARG A 578 -43.40 -8.12 -23.15
CA ARG A 578 -44.38 -7.11 -22.68
C ARG A 578 -44.06 -6.53 -21.30
N GLU A 579 -43.23 -7.22 -20.54
CA GLU A 579 -42.88 -6.84 -19.18
C GLU A 579 -41.43 -7.18 -18.85
N LEU A 580 -40.88 -6.43 -17.90
CA LEU A 580 -39.52 -6.53 -17.38
C LEU A 580 -39.58 -6.21 -15.89
N VAL A 581 -38.82 -6.94 -15.08
CA VAL A 581 -38.68 -6.67 -13.64
C VAL A 581 -37.23 -6.31 -13.35
N LEU A 582 -37.04 -5.16 -12.70
CA LEU A 582 -35.75 -4.58 -12.31
C LEU A 582 -35.70 -4.43 -10.79
N PRO A 583 -35.52 -5.53 -10.03
CA PRO A 583 -35.48 -5.45 -8.58
C PRO A 583 -34.26 -4.63 -8.13
N PRO A 584 -34.44 -3.71 -7.16
CA PRO A 584 -33.35 -2.87 -6.70
C PRO A 584 -32.33 -3.68 -5.89
N ALA A 585 -31.04 -3.39 -6.09
CA ALA A 585 -29.97 -4.06 -5.35
C ALA A 585 -29.87 -3.62 -3.87
N GLY A 586 -30.34 -2.41 -3.54
CA GLY A 586 -30.14 -1.81 -2.23
C GLY A 586 -28.67 -1.39 -2.00
N GLY A 587 -28.24 -1.25 -0.75
CA GLY A 587 -26.89 -0.83 -0.41
C GLY A 587 -26.54 0.57 -0.92
N LEU A 588 -25.38 0.71 -1.57
CA LEU A 588 -24.88 1.95 -2.20
C LEU A 588 -25.54 2.24 -3.56
N SER A 589 -26.84 1.96 -3.70
CA SER A 589 -27.56 2.17 -4.95
C SER A 589 -29.01 2.58 -4.76
N ALA A 590 -29.52 3.34 -5.73
CA ALA A 590 -30.91 3.74 -5.85
C ALA A 590 -31.69 2.80 -6.78
N ARG A 591 -33.00 2.70 -6.58
CA ARG A 591 -33.89 1.99 -7.51
C ARG A 591 -34.09 2.80 -8.80
N ALA A 592 -34.31 2.11 -9.91
CA ALA A 592 -34.82 2.76 -11.12
C ALA A 592 -36.24 3.29 -10.88
N ALA A 593 -36.56 4.43 -11.51
CA ALA A 593 -37.88 5.06 -11.47
C ALA A 593 -38.47 5.26 -12.88
N GLU A 594 -37.63 5.38 -13.90
CA GLU A 594 -38.04 5.46 -15.30
C GLU A 594 -36.96 4.86 -16.19
N VAL A 595 -37.38 4.14 -17.24
CA VAL A 595 -36.50 3.54 -18.24
C VAL A 595 -36.96 3.91 -19.65
N HIS A 596 -35.97 4.07 -20.53
CA HIS A 596 -36.16 4.09 -21.98
C HIS A 596 -35.69 2.75 -22.54
N ILE A 597 -36.63 2.02 -23.14
CA ILE A 597 -36.44 0.71 -23.74
C ILE A 597 -36.36 0.90 -25.26
N SER A 598 -35.33 0.37 -25.89
CA SER A 598 -35.12 0.45 -27.33
C SER A 598 -34.75 -0.92 -27.89
N SER A 599 -35.23 -1.21 -29.09
CA SER A 599 -34.87 -2.36 -29.90
C SER A 599 -34.92 -1.97 -31.38
N PRO A 600 -34.35 -2.79 -32.30
CA PRO A 600 -34.52 -2.58 -33.74
C PRO A 600 -35.99 -2.55 -34.20
N ASP A 601 -36.91 -3.11 -33.40
CA ASP A 601 -38.31 -3.36 -33.78
C ASP A 601 -39.32 -2.48 -33.03
N GLY A 602 -38.86 -1.62 -32.13
CA GLY A 602 -39.70 -0.74 -31.32
C GLY A 602 -38.99 -0.13 -30.14
N ALA A 603 -39.57 0.94 -29.59
CA ALA A 603 -39.08 1.62 -28.39
C ALA A 603 -40.25 2.05 -27.50
N ALA A 604 -40.00 2.12 -26.20
CA ALA A 604 -40.98 2.54 -25.20
C ALA A 604 -40.29 3.30 -24.07
N ILE A 605 -40.98 4.28 -23.49
CA ILE A 605 -40.59 4.89 -22.21
C ILE A 605 -41.61 4.40 -21.18
N ALA A 606 -41.12 3.84 -20.08
CA ALA A 606 -41.96 3.25 -19.05
C ALA A 606 -41.48 3.63 -17.65
N SER A 607 -42.43 3.81 -16.74
CA SER A 607 -42.13 4.00 -15.31
C SER A 607 -41.81 2.66 -14.67
N VAL A 608 -40.90 2.70 -13.69
CA VAL A 608 -40.56 1.55 -12.84
C VAL A 608 -41.25 1.73 -11.50
N ASP A 609 -42.11 0.77 -11.13
CA ASP A 609 -42.82 0.83 -9.85
C ASP A 609 -41.92 0.46 -8.66
N GLU A 610 -42.46 0.49 -7.44
CA GLU A 610 -41.70 0.19 -6.22
C GLU A 610 -41.19 -1.25 -6.14
N THR A 611 -41.81 -2.17 -6.89
CA THR A 611 -41.37 -3.58 -6.97
C THR A 611 -40.34 -3.82 -8.07
N GLY A 612 -40.01 -2.79 -8.86
CA GLY A 612 -39.14 -2.90 -10.02
C GLY A 612 -39.88 -3.29 -11.31
N MET A 613 -41.20 -3.45 -11.29
CA MET A 613 -41.96 -3.89 -12.46
C MET A 613 -42.08 -2.77 -13.50
N VAL A 614 -41.88 -3.14 -14.76
CA VAL A 614 -41.96 -2.28 -15.94
C VAL A 614 -42.90 -2.93 -16.95
N ARG A 615 -43.96 -2.22 -17.35
CA ARG A 615 -44.92 -2.67 -18.36
C ARG A 615 -44.92 -1.72 -19.55
N PHE A 616 -44.88 -2.27 -20.75
CA PHE A 616 -44.82 -1.50 -21.99
C PHE A 616 -45.59 -2.23 -23.11
N PRO A 617 -45.96 -1.54 -24.21
CA PRO A 617 -46.55 -2.20 -25.36
C PRO A 617 -45.65 -3.34 -25.85
N PRO A 618 -46.19 -4.53 -26.18
CA PRO A 618 -45.37 -5.68 -26.56
C PRO A 618 -44.43 -5.37 -27.73
N ILE A 619 -43.17 -5.79 -27.60
CA ILE A 619 -42.13 -5.66 -28.64
C ILE A 619 -41.65 -7.07 -28.99
N THR A 620 -41.85 -7.48 -30.24
CA THR A 620 -41.31 -8.75 -30.75
C THR A 620 -39.87 -8.56 -31.21
N THR A 621 -38.89 -8.99 -30.41
CA THR A 621 -37.46 -8.75 -30.68
C THR A 621 -36.59 -9.88 -30.10
N ASP A 622 -35.29 -9.84 -30.36
CA ASP A 622 -34.26 -10.71 -29.80
C ASP A 622 -33.25 -9.95 -28.91
N ARG A 623 -33.46 -8.65 -28.73
CA ARG A 623 -32.61 -7.77 -27.91
C ARG A 623 -33.35 -6.56 -27.37
N LEU A 624 -32.94 -6.09 -26.20
CA LEU A 624 -33.42 -4.84 -25.59
C LEU A 624 -32.25 -4.03 -25.05
N ASP A 625 -32.20 -2.76 -25.43
CA ASP A 625 -31.34 -1.75 -24.82
C ASP A 625 -32.21 -0.98 -23.82
N ILE A 626 -31.85 -1.01 -22.54
CA ILE A 626 -32.63 -0.41 -21.44
C ILE A 626 -31.77 0.67 -20.78
N THR A 627 -32.06 1.92 -21.07
CA THR A 627 -31.40 3.07 -20.44
C THR A 627 -32.24 3.56 -19.27
N ILE A 628 -31.65 3.61 -18.07
CA ILE A 628 -32.33 4.19 -16.90
C ILE A 628 -32.26 5.71 -17.00
N THR A 629 -33.39 6.35 -17.29
CA THR A 629 -33.49 7.81 -17.48
C THR A 629 -33.76 8.56 -16.18
N ARG A 630 -34.26 7.86 -15.15
CA ARG A 630 -34.49 8.45 -13.82
C ARG A 630 -34.31 7.41 -12.73
N ALA A 631 -33.52 7.75 -11.71
CA ALA A 631 -33.43 7.01 -10.45
C ALA A 631 -34.41 7.59 -9.41
N ALA A 632 -34.81 6.78 -8.43
CA ALA A 632 -35.51 7.31 -7.27
C ALA A 632 -34.55 8.18 -6.43
N PRO A 633 -35.04 9.27 -5.81
CA PRO A 633 -34.22 10.11 -4.94
C PRO A 633 -33.66 9.29 -3.77
N LEU A 634 -32.34 9.17 -3.72
CA LEU A 634 -31.63 8.51 -2.63
C LEU A 634 -30.21 9.07 -2.61
N THR A 635 -29.90 9.84 -1.59
CA THR A 635 -28.59 10.49 -1.45
C THR A 635 -27.82 9.87 -0.29
N LEU A 636 -26.50 10.00 -0.35
CA LEU A 636 -25.60 9.70 0.74
C LEU A 636 -24.65 10.89 0.92
N HIS A 637 -24.52 11.36 2.16
CA HIS A 637 -23.59 12.42 2.48
C HIS A 637 -22.15 11.98 2.23
N ASN A 638 -21.43 12.71 1.39
CA ASN A 638 -20.02 12.49 1.14
C ASN A 638 -19.19 13.51 1.95
N PRO A 639 -18.49 13.08 3.03
CA PRO A 639 -17.75 14.00 3.90
C PRO A 639 -16.53 14.65 3.22
N VAL A 640 -16.04 14.10 2.11
CA VAL A 640 -14.90 14.63 1.35
C VAL A 640 -15.31 15.93 0.62
N VAL A 641 -16.50 15.92 0.00
CA VAL A 641 -17.06 17.09 -0.69
C VAL A 641 -18.13 17.81 0.11
N ASP A 642 -18.42 17.36 1.33
CA ASP A 642 -19.41 17.93 2.25
C ASP A 642 -20.72 18.27 1.51
N ASP A 643 -21.22 17.28 0.77
CA ASP A 643 -22.42 17.39 -0.06
C ASP A 643 -23.11 16.03 -0.17
N ASP A 644 -24.42 16.06 -0.44
CA ASP A 644 -25.25 14.88 -0.57
C ASP A 644 -25.24 14.39 -2.02
N LEU A 645 -24.61 13.24 -2.25
CA LEU A 645 -24.49 12.68 -3.59
C LEU A 645 -25.63 11.71 -3.87
N GLN A 646 -26.28 11.87 -5.01
CA GLN A 646 -27.27 10.90 -5.50
C GLN A 646 -26.58 9.55 -5.77
N LEU A 647 -27.11 8.48 -5.18
CA LEU A 647 -26.60 7.14 -5.39
C LEU A 647 -26.90 6.64 -6.82
N PRO A 648 -25.96 5.88 -7.43
CA PRO A 648 -26.15 5.30 -8.75
C PRO A 648 -27.26 4.26 -8.74
N VAL A 649 -27.78 3.91 -9.92
CA VAL A 649 -28.81 2.86 -10.02
C VAL A 649 -28.17 1.49 -9.83
N GLY A 650 -28.80 0.63 -9.03
CA GLY A 650 -28.34 -0.74 -8.82
C GLY A 650 -29.48 -1.73 -8.88
N LEU A 651 -29.23 -2.85 -9.56
CA LEU A 651 -30.20 -3.88 -9.86
C LEU A 651 -29.60 -5.25 -9.52
N THR A 652 -30.37 -6.12 -8.90
CA THR A 652 -29.97 -7.53 -8.73
C THR A 652 -30.26 -8.35 -9.97
N GLU A 653 -31.35 -8.03 -10.67
CA GLU A 653 -31.83 -8.79 -11.83
C GLU A 653 -32.41 -7.85 -12.90
N ALA A 654 -32.40 -8.32 -14.15
CA ALA A 654 -33.16 -7.80 -15.26
C ALA A 654 -34.06 -8.91 -15.82
N TYR A 655 -35.04 -9.28 -15.01
CA TYR A 655 -35.87 -10.46 -15.22
C TYR A 655 -36.93 -10.22 -16.30
N LEU A 656 -36.97 -11.10 -17.30
CA LEU A 656 -37.91 -11.09 -18.41
C LEU A 656 -38.90 -12.27 -18.26
N PRO A 657 -40.10 -12.06 -17.67
CA PRO A 657 -41.05 -13.14 -17.42
C PRO A 657 -41.44 -13.94 -18.66
N ASP A 658 -41.53 -13.26 -19.82
CA ASP A 658 -41.85 -13.91 -21.11
C ASP A 658 -40.75 -14.89 -21.59
N LEU A 659 -39.56 -14.90 -20.96
CA LEU A 659 -38.41 -15.74 -21.33
C LEU A 659 -38.03 -16.81 -20.28
N ASP A 660 -38.66 -16.83 -19.11
CA ASP A 660 -38.22 -17.62 -17.94
C ASP A 660 -38.10 -19.13 -18.22
N ASP A 661 -39.06 -19.69 -18.96
CA ASP A 661 -39.12 -21.13 -19.22
C ASP A 661 -38.00 -21.67 -20.12
N GLU A 662 -37.40 -20.82 -20.99
CA GLU A 662 -36.46 -21.28 -22.03
C GLU A 662 -35.08 -20.61 -22.02
N PHE A 663 -34.94 -19.41 -21.45
CA PHE A 663 -33.72 -18.59 -21.58
C PHE A 663 -33.12 -18.15 -20.24
N ARG A 664 -33.58 -18.72 -19.12
CA ARG A 664 -33.02 -18.42 -17.81
C ARG A 664 -31.53 -18.79 -17.75
N THR A 665 -30.69 -17.85 -17.29
CA THR A 665 -29.25 -18.06 -17.15
C THR A 665 -28.94 -18.51 -15.72
N GLU A 666 -28.67 -19.79 -15.47
CA GLU A 666 -28.33 -20.22 -14.11
C GLU A 666 -26.85 -19.99 -13.79
N GLN A 667 -26.55 -19.59 -12.56
CA GLN A 667 -25.17 -19.49 -12.10
C GLN A 667 -24.52 -20.88 -12.04
N PRO A 668 -23.39 -21.11 -12.73
CA PRO A 668 -22.66 -22.36 -12.63
C PRO A 668 -22.09 -22.59 -11.24
N SER A 669 -21.90 -23.86 -10.86
CA SER A 669 -21.23 -24.19 -9.60
C SER A 669 -19.82 -23.57 -9.55
N GLY A 670 -19.50 -22.84 -8.48
CA GLY A 670 -18.18 -22.25 -8.28
C GLY A 670 -17.03 -23.26 -8.24
N ASN A 671 -17.28 -24.52 -7.87
CA ASN A 671 -16.27 -25.59 -7.87
C ASN A 671 -16.00 -26.19 -9.26
N ARG A 672 -16.74 -25.76 -10.29
CA ARG A 672 -16.55 -26.25 -11.66
C ARG A 672 -15.17 -25.84 -12.15
N ALA A 673 -14.37 -26.82 -12.55
CA ALA A 673 -13.10 -26.56 -13.22
C ALA A 673 -13.34 -26.01 -14.63
N PHE A 674 -12.49 -25.09 -15.06
CA PHE A 674 -12.42 -24.64 -16.44
C PHE A 674 -10.98 -24.74 -16.97
N SER A 675 -10.87 -24.84 -18.28
CA SER A 675 -9.61 -24.73 -19.00
C SER A 675 -9.81 -23.87 -20.24
N LEU A 676 -8.86 -22.98 -20.49
CA LEU A 676 -8.74 -22.24 -21.74
C LEU A 676 -7.61 -22.87 -22.53
N GLU A 677 -7.86 -23.10 -23.82
CA GLU A 677 -6.88 -23.71 -24.71
C GLU A 677 -5.75 -22.72 -25.04
N CYS A 678 -4.70 -23.20 -25.70
CA CYS A 678 -3.62 -22.34 -26.14
C CYS A 678 -4.13 -21.20 -27.04
N GLY A 679 -3.78 -19.96 -26.66
CA GLY A 679 -4.18 -18.75 -27.38
C GLY A 679 -5.37 -18.02 -26.77
N GLU A 680 -6.04 -18.62 -25.78
CA GLU A 680 -7.17 -18.02 -25.06
C GLU A 680 -6.77 -17.39 -23.72
N GLY A 681 -5.54 -17.61 -23.25
CA GLY A 681 -4.97 -16.95 -22.07
C GLY A 681 -4.29 -15.60 -22.35
N PRO A 682 -3.82 -14.90 -21.30
CA PRO A 682 -3.07 -13.66 -21.46
C PRO A 682 -1.75 -13.90 -22.22
N VAL A 683 -1.45 -13.04 -23.20
CA VAL A 683 -0.24 -13.16 -24.01
C VAL A 683 1.00 -12.78 -23.18
N VAL A 684 2.04 -13.60 -23.27
CA VAL A 684 3.35 -13.32 -22.66
C VAL A 684 4.34 -13.01 -23.77
N ALA A 685 4.99 -11.84 -23.70
CA ALA A 685 6.11 -11.53 -24.59
C ALA A 685 7.44 -11.79 -23.88
N VAL A 686 8.34 -12.53 -24.53
CA VAL A 686 9.73 -12.69 -24.09
C VAL A 686 10.67 -12.36 -25.23
N ASP A 687 11.57 -11.38 -25.03
CA ASP A 687 12.52 -10.89 -26.03
C ASP A 687 11.89 -10.61 -27.40
N ASP A 688 10.77 -9.86 -27.38
CA ASP A 688 9.99 -9.48 -28.56
C ASP A 688 9.28 -10.65 -29.29
N ARG A 689 9.35 -11.88 -28.76
CA ARG A 689 8.54 -13.01 -29.21
C ARG A 689 7.30 -13.18 -28.33
N LEU A 690 6.13 -13.23 -28.97
CA LEU A 690 4.86 -13.51 -28.32
C LEU A 690 4.70 -15.03 -28.11
N TYR A 691 4.27 -15.41 -26.92
CA TYR A 691 3.88 -16.75 -26.53
C TYR A 691 2.41 -16.74 -26.16
N GLU A 692 1.66 -17.63 -26.81
CA GLU A 692 0.31 -17.96 -26.40
C GLU A 692 0.34 -18.68 -25.05
N THR A 693 -0.77 -18.62 -24.32
CA THR A 693 -0.90 -19.31 -23.04
C THR A 693 -2.21 -20.07 -22.95
N ALA A 694 -2.20 -21.11 -22.13
CA ALA A 694 -3.37 -21.85 -21.69
C ALA A 694 -3.62 -21.55 -20.20
N VAL A 695 -4.88 -21.60 -19.78
CA VAL A 695 -5.29 -21.25 -18.41
C VAL A 695 -6.09 -22.38 -17.78
N ARG A 696 -5.88 -22.63 -16.48
CA ARG A 696 -6.68 -23.57 -15.70
C ARG A 696 -7.06 -22.98 -14.36
N GLY A 697 -8.25 -23.34 -13.89
CA GLY A 697 -8.75 -22.92 -12.58
C GLY A 697 -10.17 -23.39 -12.34
N THR A 698 -10.86 -22.74 -11.42
CA THR A 698 -12.28 -22.94 -11.15
C THR A 698 -13.09 -21.69 -11.43
N VAL A 699 -14.40 -21.83 -11.66
CA VAL A 699 -15.29 -20.68 -11.81
C VAL A 699 -15.21 -19.76 -10.59
N ARG A 700 -15.05 -20.32 -9.38
CA ARG A 700 -14.81 -19.54 -8.16
C ARG A 700 -13.57 -18.68 -8.27
N ASP A 701 -12.50 -19.14 -8.91
CA ASP A 701 -11.28 -18.33 -9.02
C ASP A 701 -11.52 -17.08 -9.86
N LEU A 702 -12.35 -17.18 -10.92
CA LEU A 702 -12.78 -16.02 -11.71
C LEU A 702 -13.74 -15.11 -10.93
N THR A 703 -14.77 -15.68 -10.29
CA THR A 703 -15.80 -14.91 -9.58
C THR A 703 -15.36 -14.40 -8.22
N GLU A 704 -14.33 -14.94 -7.59
CA GLU A 704 -13.76 -14.42 -6.34
C GLU A 704 -12.41 -13.72 -6.55
N ARG A 705 -11.90 -13.71 -7.79
CA ARG A 705 -10.67 -13.03 -8.21
C ARG A 705 -9.47 -13.62 -7.47
N ARG A 706 -9.46 -14.94 -7.40
CA ARG A 706 -8.32 -15.75 -6.95
C ARG A 706 -7.39 -15.99 -8.13
N GLN A 707 -6.18 -16.45 -7.83
CA GLN A 707 -5.21 -16.71 -8.88
C GLN A 707 -5.56 -17.97 -9.66
N VAL A 708 -5.45 -17.90 -10.99
CA VAL A 708 -5.57 -19.02 -11.91
C VAL A 708 -4.19 -19.40 -12.47
N ASP A 709 -4.02 -20.68 -12.83
CA ASP A 709 -2.78 -21.20 -13.39
C ASP A 709 -2.65 -20.83 -14.87
N VAL A 710 -1.49 -20.29 -15.25
CA VAL A 710 -1.16 -19.94 -16.64
C VAL A 710 0.07 -20.74 -17.07
N THR A 711 -0.05 -21.44 -18.20
CA THR A 711 1.04 -22.23 -18.80
C THR A 711 1.38 -21.67 -20.17
N LEU A 712 2.67 -21.50 -20.48
CA LEU A 712 3.10 -21.12 -21.83
C LEU A 712 2.76 -22.22 -22.85
N CYS A 713 2.45 -21.80 -24.06
CA CYS A 713 2.22 -22.70 -25.19
C CYS A 713 3.31 -22.54 -26.25
N GLN A 714 3.69 -23.65 -26.87
CA GLN A 714 4.59 -23.70 -28.01
C GLN A 714 4.04 -24.69 -29.02
N ASP A 715 4.00 -24.28 -30.29
CA ASP A 715 3.45 -25.08 -31.39
C ASP A 715 2.01 -25.59 -31.13
N GLY A 716 1.22 -24.80 -30.38
CA GLY A 716 -0.17 -25.10 -30.02
C GLY A 716 -0.34 -26.06 -28.84
N GLU A 717 0.75 -26.49 -28.20
CA GLU A 717 0.71 -27.36 -27.03
C GLU A 717 1.24 -26.66 -25.77
N ALA A 718 0.67 -26.99 -24.61
CA ALA A 718 1.14 -26.48 -23.32
C ALA A 718 2.55 -26.99 -23.03
N ALA A 719 3.53 -26.09 -23.04
CA ALA A 719 4.95 -26.38 -22.93
C ALA A 719 5.63 -25.31 -22.04
N PRO A 720 5.87 -25.60 -20.75
CA PRO A 720 6.39 -24.62 -19.80
C PRO A 720 7.88 -24.31 -20.00
N GLY A 721 8.62 -25.12 -20.75
CA GLY A 721 10.06 -24.97 -20.96
C GLY A 721 10.39 -23.86 -21.97
N LEU A 722 11.08 -22.82 -21.53
CA LEU A 722 11.50 -21.67 -22.32
C LEU A 722 13.02 -21.66 -22.48
N GLU A 723 13.50 -21.68 -23.72
CA GLU A 723 14.94 -21.53 -23.99
C GLU A 723 15.37 -20.07 -23.90
N LEU A 724 16.31 -19.77 -23.01
CA LEU A 724 16.91 -18.44 -22.88
C LEU A 724 18.42 -18.53 -23.15
N SER A 725 18.94 -17.58 -23.93
CA SER A 725 20.39 -17.39 -24.05
C SER A 725 21.00 -16.86 -22.74
N ALA A 726 22.33 -16.79 -22.64
CA ALA A 726 22.95 -15.98 -21.59
C ALA A 726 22.83 -14.51 -22.00
N GLY A 727 22.47 -13.63 -21.07
CA GLY A 727 22.40 -12.19 -21.32
C GLY A 727 21.14 -11.56 -20.76
N ARG A 728 20.80 -10.39 -21.30
CA ARG A 728 19.65 -9.60 -20.86
C ARG A 728 18.38 -10.06 -21.58
N HIS A 729 17.32 -10.23 -20.81
CA HIS A 729 15.99 -10.63 -21.26
C HIS A 729 14.94 -9.63 -20.84
N ARG A 730 13.83 -9.59 -21.58
CA ARG A 730 12.61 -8.85 -21.22
C ARG A 730 11.44 -9.81 -21.17
N LEU A 731 10.61 -9.67 -20.14
CA LEU A 731 9.32 -10.34 -20.03
C LEU A 731 8.23 -9.29 -19.85
N GLU A 732 7.19 -9.38 -20.67
CA GLU A 732 6.07 -8.44 -20.66
C GLU A 732 4.73 -9.18 -20.72
N GLY A 733 3.77 -8.69 -19.95
CA GLY A 733 2.37 -9.09 -20.02
C GLY A 733 1.48 -7.86 -19.87
N GLY A 734 0.63 -7.58 -20.86
CA GLY A 734 -0.28 -6.43 -20.80
C GLY A 734 -1.51 -6.69 -19.93
N ASP A 735 -2.35 -5.66 -19.81
CA ASP A 735 -3.63 -5.72 -19.06
C ASP A 735 -4.85 -5.94 -19.96
N ALA A 736 -4.63 -6.28 -21.23
CA ALA A 736 -5.70 -6.55 -22.18
C ALA A 736 -6.38 -7.91 -21.90
N GLY A 737 -7.72 -7.90 -21.90
CA GLY A 737 -8.54 -9.11 -21.82
C GLY A 737 -9.09 -9.38 -20.42
N PRO A 738 -9.65 -10.58 -20.19
CA PRO A 738 -10.33 -10.92 -18.94
C PRO A 738 -9.39 -11.28 -17.77
N LEU A 739 -8.11 -11.56 -18.09
CA LEU A 739 -7.12 -12.09 -17.17
C LEU A 739 -5.83 -11.30 -17.33
N VAL A 740 -5.20 -10.97 -16.20
CA VAL A 740 -3.94 -10.25 -16.21
C VAL A 740 -2.90 -10.97 -15.35
N LEU A 741 -1.67 -11.01 -15.82
CA LEU A 741 -0.58 -11.73 -15.14
C LEU A 741 -0.20 -11.02 -13.85
N THR A 742 -0.01 -11.78 -12.76
CA THR A 742 0.41 -11.25 -11.46
C THR A 742 1.77 -11.78 -11.05
N ASP A 743 2.03 -13.05 -11.35
CA ASP A 743 3.25 -13.74 -10.96
C ASP A 743 3.80 -14.52 -12.15
N VAL A 744 5.10 -14.41 -12.38
CA VAL A 744 5.82 -15.27 -13.31
C VAL A 744 7.12 -15.71 -12.65
N THR A 745 7.30 -17.02 -12.54
CA THR A 745 8.51 -17.64 -12.02
C THR A 745 9.20 -18.41 -13.14
N LEU A 746 10.48 -18.11 -13.38
CA LEU A 746 11.32 -18.85 -14.31
C LEU A 746 12.35 -19.65 -13.52
N THR A 747 12.29 -20.97 -13.60
CA THR A 747 13.17 -21.87 -12.85
C THR A 747 14.07 -22.65 -13.79
N ARG A 748 15.38 -22.53 -13.60
CA ARG A 748 16.37 -23.37 -14.26
C ARG A 748 16.93 -24.38 -13.27
N GLY A 749 17.01 -25.63 -13.71
CA GLY A 749 17.41 -26.75 -12.86
C GLY A 749 16.27 -27.17 -11.93
N THR A 750 16.53 -28.19 -11.12
CA THR A 750 15.52 -28.72 -10.19
C THR A 750 16.00 -28.48 -8.76
N ALA A 751 15.24 -27.69 -8.00
CA ALA A 751 15.48 -27.59 -6.56
C ALA A 751 15.06 -28.90 -5.90
N GLU A 752 15.98 -29.56 -5.20
CA GLU A 752 15.62 -30.64 -4.29
C GLU A 752 14.72 -30.10 -3.16
N GLN A 753 14.02 -30.96 -2.43
CA GLN A 753 13.35 -30.52 -1.21
C GLN A 753 14.40 -30.15 -0.15
N ALA A 754 14.08 -29.18 0.72
CA ALA A 754 14.96 -28.81 1.82
C ALA A 754 15.20 -30.02 2.73
N ALA A 755 16.45 -30.31 3.07
CA ALA A 755 16.70 -31.31 4.10
C ALA A 755 16.26 -30.74 5.46
N THR A 756 15.64 -31.58 6.29
CA THR A 756 15.50 -31.26 7.70
C THR A 756 16.88 -31.22 8.36
N SER A 757 17.09 -30.24 9.24
CA SER A 757 18.29 -30.25 10.07
C SER A 757 18.34 -31.55 10.87
N GLY A 758 19.35 -32.38 10.62
CA GLY A 758 19.57 -33.62 11.38
C GLY A 758 20.10 -33.39 12.80
N ARG A 759 20.18 -32.14 13.26
CA ARG A 759 20.58 -31.78 14.62
C ARG A 759 19.36 -31.51 15.49
N ASP A 760 19.40 -32.05 16.70
CA ASP A 760 18.48 -31.66 17.77
C ASP A 760 18.80 -30.24 18.27
N LEU A 761 17.77 -29.49 18.63
CA LEU A 761 17.86 -28.19 19.28
C LEU A 761 17.02 -28.22 20.56
N GLU A 762 17.64 -27.90 21.69
CA GLU A 762 16.93 -27.76 22.97
C GLU A 762 17.12 -26.36 23.54
N ILE A 763 16.01 -25.67 23.83
CA ILE A 763 16.05 -24.37 24.51
C ILE A 763 16.21 -24.60 26.01
N ARG A 764 17.26 -24.03 26.61
CA ARG A 764 17.51 -24.12 28.07
C ARG A 764 17.07 -22.86 28.80
N ASP A 765 17.53 -21.72 28.31
CA ASP A 765 17.20 -20.40 28.85
C ASP A 765 17.13 -19.38 27.70
N TRP A 766 16.11 -18.53 27.69
CA TRP A 766 15.76 -17.70 26.54
C TRP A 766 15.32 -16.28 26.89
N LEU A 767 15.48 -15.86 28.15
CA LEU A 767 15.12 -14.53 28.60
C LEU A 767 16.37 -13.71 28.97
N GLY A 768 16.27 -12.39 28.88
CA GLY A 768 17.34 -11.47 29.26
C GLY A 768 18.44 -11.30 28.21
N ASP A 769 19.57 -10.81 28.70
CA ASP A 769 20.80 -10.46 27.98
C ASP A 769 21.77 -11.65 27.82
N ARG A 770 21.45 -12.80 28.43
CA ARG A 770 22.17 -14.07 28.25
C ARG A 770 21.17 -15.19 27.98
N ARG A 771 21.40 -15.99 26.94
CA ARG A 771 20.54 -17.11 26.56
C ARG A 771 21.37 -18.34 26.29
N THR A 772 20.77 -19.51 26.47
CA THR A 772 21.47 -20.79 26.34
C THR A 772 20.60 -21.80 25.60
N VAL A 773 21.18 -22.44 24.58
CA VAL A 773 20.58 -23.56 23.87
C VAL A 773 21.58 -24.71 23.76
N THR A 774 21.08 -25.94 23.66
CA THR A 774 21.91 -27.11 23.36
C THR A 774 21.67 -27.51 21.91
N VAL A 775 22.75 -27.71 21.15
CA VAL A 775 22.70 -28.20 19.77
C VAL A 775 23.31 -29.59 19.68
N GLY A 776 22.67 -30.49 18.96
CA GLY A 776 23.20 -31.84 18.68
C GLY A 776 24.39 -31.81 17.71
N SER A 777 25.09 -32.95 17.61
CA SER A 777 26.13 -33.16 16.60
C SER A 777 25.54 -33.31 15.20
N GLY A 778 26.24 -32.84 14.16
CA GLY A 778 25.79 -33.03 12.78
C GLY A 778 26.50 -32.14 11.77
N ALA A 779 25.90 -32.01 10.58
CA ALA A 779 26.37 -31.09 9.54
C ALA A 779 26.29 -29.62 9.98
N ALA A 780 26.93 -28.71 9.24
CA ALA A 780 26.88 -27.28 9.55
C ALA A 780 25.45 -26.75 9.42
N SER A 781 25.00 -25.99 10.40
CA SER A 781 23.63 -25.44 10.47
C SER A 781 23.65 -23.99 10.92
N TYR A 782 22.65 -23.21 10.52
CA TYR A 782 22.38 -21.90 11.10
C TYR A 782 21.47 -22.04 12.30
N LEU A 783 21.82 -21.40 13.40
CA LEU A 783 20.94 -21.14 14.54
C LEU A 783 20.26 -19.78 14.32
N THR A 784 18.94 -19.74 14.20
CA THR A 784 18.14 -18.50 14.10
C THR A 784 17.38 -18.21 15.40
N THR A 785 17.13 -16.94 15.70
CA THR A 785 16.31 -16.50 16.85
C THR A 785 14.99 -15.84 16.45
N TYR A 786 14.72 -15.68 15.14
CA TYR A 786 13.58 -14.91 14.62
C TYR A 786 13.48 -13.47 15.19
N GLU A 787 14.60 -12.90 15.61
CA GLU A 787 14.70 -11.54 16.16
C GLU A 787 15.57 -10.66 15.26
N ASN A 788 15.43 -9.35 15.40
CA ASN A 788 16.25 -8.38 14.65
C ASN A 788 17.74 -8.64 14.82
N TYR A 789 18.48 -8.67 13.71
CA TYR A 789 19.93 -8.69 13.71
C TYR A 789 20.49 -7.50 14.49
N ASN A 790 21.34 -7.76 15.48
CA ASN A 790 21.95 -6.73 16.31
C ASN A 790 23.39 -7.12 16.65
N LYS A 791 24.32 -6.22 16.31
CA LYS A 791 25.78 -6.41 16.50
C LYS A 791 26.20 -6.57 17.97
N GLY A 792 25.35 -6.21 18.92
CA GLY A 792 25.62 -6.38 20.36
C GLY A 792 25.49 -7.83 20.84
N TRP A 793 24.84 -8.71 20.07
CA TRP A 793 24.75 -10.13 20.38
C TRP A 793 25.94 -10.92 19.82
N THR A 794 26.52 -11.74 20.68
CA THR A 794 27.57 -12.71 20.35
C THR A 794 27.10 -14.10 20.75
N ALA A 795 27.60 -15.14 20.08
CA ALA A 795 27.31 -16.52 20.45
C ALA A 795 28.61 -17.33 20.52
N THR A 796 28.70 -18.24 21.49
CA THR A 796 29.80 -19.19 21.61
C THR A 796 29.29 -20.61 21.70
N LEU A 797 29.94 -21.58 21.06
CA LEU A 797 29.72 -23.01 21.24
C LEU A 797 30.83 -23.57 22.13
N ASP A 798 30.48 -23.97 23.35
CA ASP A 798 31.43 -24.45 24.37
C ASP A 798 32.66 -23.54 24.58
N GLY A 799 32.46 -22.23 24.40
CA GLY A 799 33.49 -21.20 24.58
C GLY A 799 34.13 -20.68 23.27
N GLU A 800 33.92 -21.35 22.14
CA GLU A 800 34.40 -20.87 20.83
C GLU A 800 33.38 -19.96 20.14
N GLU A 801 33.79 -18.79 19.69
CA GLU A 801 32.90 -17.81 19.07
C GLU A 801 32.34 -18.28 17.72
N LEU A 802 31.02 -18.17 17.56
CA LEU A 802 30.30 -18.49 16.34
C LEU A 802 30.20 -17.26 15.43
N THR A 803 30.29 -17.49 14.13
CA THR A 803 30.18 -16.42 13.14
C THR A 803 28.72 -15.97 13.00
N PRO A 804 28.40 -14.67 13.19
CA PRO A 804 27.06 -14.16 12.98
C PRO A 804 26.69 -14.15 11.49
N VAL A 805 25.41 -14.35 11.20
CA VAL A 805 24.81 -14.26 9.86
C VAL A 805 23.47 -13.52 9.97
N ARG A 806 23.13 -12.76 8.92
CA ARG A 806 21.81 -12.15 8.78
C ARG A 806 20.96 -13.04 7.88
N LEU A 807 19.99 -13.73 8.47
CA LEU A 807 19.07 -14.61 7.74
C LEU A 807 17.85 -13.81 7.29
N ASP A 808 17.29 -14.20 6.15
CA ASP A 808 16.13 -13.57 5.52
C ASP A 808 16.26 -12.03 5.37
N GLY A 809 17.50 -11.51 5.38
CA GLY A 809 17.81 -10.09 5.27
C GLY A 809 17.58 -9.24 6.53
N TRP A 810 17.14 -9.83 7.64
CA TRP A 810 16.87 -9.08 8.88
C TRP A 810 17.03 -9.87 10.18
N GLN A 811 16.96 -11.20 10.15
CA GLN A 811 16.98 -12.03 11.34
C GLN A 811 18.39 -12.26 11.85
N GLN A 812 18.55 -12.29 13.17
CA GLN A 812 19.77 -12.70 13.84
C GLN A 812 19.97 -14.22 13.71
N GLY A 813 21.15 -14.62 13.24
CA GLY A 813 21.58 -16.00 13.33
C GLY A 813 23.08 -16.17 13.51
N TRP A 814 23.51 -17.41 13.73
CA TRP A 814 24.91 -17.82 13.80
C TRP A 814 25.15 -19.13 13.08
N ARG A 815 26.32 -19.26 12.44
CA ARG A 815 26.77 -20.51 11.83
C ARG A 815 27.34 -21.44 12.90
N VAL A 816 26.65 -22.54 13.15
CA VAL A 816 27.15 -23.67 13.93
C VAL A 816 27.95 -24.59 13.00
N PRO A 817 29.27 -24.78 13.22
CA PRO A 817 30.11 -25.58 12.35
C PRO A 817 29.73 -27.07 12.42
N ALA A 818 30.05 -27.83 11.36
CA ALA A 818 29.88 -29.28 11.36
C ALA A 818 30.75 -29.93 12.45
N GLY A 819 30.24 -30.98 13.10
CA GLY A 819 30.98 -31.70 14.13
C GLY A 819 30.14 -32.00 15.36
N ALA A 820 30.79 -32.00 16.52
CA ALA A 820 30.16 -32.26 17.81
C ALA A 820 29.08 -31.21 18.14
N GLY A 821 28.07 -31.67 18.88
CA GLY A 821 27.11 -30.79 19.53
C GLY A 821 27.69 -30.17 20.80
N GLY A 822 26.95 -29.26 21.41
CA GLY A 822 27.41 -28.56 22.60
C GLY A 822 26.43 -27.51 23.08
N THR A 823 26.86 -26.73 24.06
CA THR A 823 26.07 -25.63 24.60
C THR A 823 26.40 -24.34 23.87
N VAL A 824 25.41 -23.76 23.20
CA VAL A 824 25.53 -22.44 22.60
C VAL A 824 25.06 -21.39 23.60
N THR A 825 25.95 -20.48 23.98
CA THR A 825 25.64 -19.34 24.86
C THR A 825 25.58 -18.07 24.03
N LEU A 826 24.44 -17.39 24.04
CA LEU A 826 24.24 -16.09 23.42
C LEU A 826 24.38 -15.02 24.51
N SER A 827 25.15 -13.97 24.25
CA SER A 827 25.39 -12.89 25.22
C SER A 827 25.31 -11.52 24.56
N TYR A 828 24.57 -10.60 25.18
CA TYR A 828 24.46 -9.20 24.77
C TYR A 828 25.49 -8.35 25.52
N GLY A 829 26.65 -8.14 24.91
CA GLY A 829 27.78 -7.44 25.53
C GLY A 829 27.43 -6.07 26.15
N PRO A 830 26.66 -5.20 25.47
CA PRO A 830 26.35 -3.86 25.98
C PRO A 830 25.54 -3.81 27.29
N ALA A 831 24.83 -4.87 27.68
CA ALA A 831 24.03 -4.90 28.91
C ALA A 831 24.90 -4.67 30.15
N THR A 832 26.08 -5.30 30.20
CA THR A 832 26.99 -5.17 31.35
C THR A 832 27.42 -3.72 31.62
N THR A 833 27.78 -2.98 30.57
CA THR A 833 28.13 -1.56 30.68
C THR A 833 26.92 -0.70 31.05
N TYR A 834 25.76 -1.00 30.49
CA TYR A 834 24.52 -0.30 30.81
C TYR A 834 24.15 -0.45 32.30
N ASP A 835 24.15 -1.67 32.82
CA ASP A 835 23.81 -1.96 34.22
C ASP A 835 24.81 -1.31 35.18
N ALA A 836 26.12 -1.41 34.89
CA ALA A 836 27.14 -0.74 35.69
C ALA A 836 26.96 0.78 35.71
N ALA A 837 26.63 1.39 34.57
CA ALA A 837 26.35 2.82 34.48
C ALA A 837 25.07 3.21 35.25
N LEU A 838 24.01 2.39 35.17
CA LEU A 838 22.75 2.63 35.88
C LEU A 838 22.94 2.55 37.40
N ILE A 839 23.65 1.52 37.89
CA ILE A 839 24.00 1.35 39.31
C ILE A 839 24.90 2.52 39.76
N GLY A 840 25.94 2.85 38.99
CA GLY A 840 26.81 3.98 39.26
C GLY A 840 26.08 5.32 39.31
N SER A 841 25.10 5.53 38.42
CA SER A 841 24.26 6.74 38.44
C SER A 841 23.39 6.80 39.70
N GLY A 842 22.78 5.67 40.08
CA GLY A 842 21.99 5.56 41.30
C GLY A 842 22.84 5.87 42.55
N ALA A 843 24.03 5.30 42.64
CA ALA A 843 24.99 5.60 43.71
C ALA A 843 25.41 7.09 43.70
N GLY A 844 25.62 7.67 42.52
CA GLY A 844 25.89 9.09 42.33
C GLY A 844 24.76 9.99 42.85
N ILE A 845 23.49 9.64 42.56
CA ILE A 845 22.32 10.36 43.08
C ILE A 845 22.28 10.28 44.61
N VAL A 846 22.49 9.10 45.19
CA VAL A 846 22.54 8.92 46.65
C VAL A 846 23.68 9.74 47.27
N LEU A 847 24.86 9.77 46.65
CA LEU A 847 25.98 10.59 47.08
C LEU A 847 25.64 12.09 47.02
N LEU A 848 25.02 12.56 45.92
CA LEU A 848 24.58 13.95 45.78
C LEU A 848 23.55 14.33 46.85
N ILE A 849 22.56 13.47 47.11
CA ILE A 849 21.61 13.66 48.21
C ILE A 849 22.36 13.74 49.54
N GLY A 850 23.29 12.82 49.78
CA GLY A 850 24.15 12.83 50.97
C GLY A 850 24.95 14.13 51.13
N LEU A 851 25.56 14.64 50.05
CA LEU A 851 26.32 15.89 50.04
C LEU A 851 25.42 17.11 50.29
N VAL A 852 24.23 17.17 49.69
CA VAL A 852 23.25 18.24 49.94
C VAL A 852 22.81 18.24 51.40
N LEU A 853 22.50 17.07 51.96
CA LEU A 853 22.08 16.93 53.36
C LEU A 853 23.24 17.20 54.35
N TRP A 854 24.47 16.82 53.99
CA TRP A 854 25.67 17.09 54.79
C TRP A 854 26.03 18.58 54.79
N ARG A 855 26.00 19.23 53.62
CA ARG A 855 26.25 20.68 53.48
C ARG A 855 25.21 21.54 54.20
N ARG A 856 23.98 21.02 54.40
CA ARG A 856 22.94 21.65 55.22
C ARG A 856 23.28 21.74 56.72
N ARG A 857 24.29 20.99 57.20
CA ARG A 857 24.78 21.01 58.59
C ARG A 857 26.06 21.84 58.79
N ALA A 858 26.66 22.36 57.73
CA ALA A 858 27.76 23.31 57.84
C ALA A 858 27.19 24.72 58.07
N GLU A 859 27.77 25.48 59.01
CA GLU A 859 27.51 26.91 59.11
C GLU A 859 27.90 27.57 57.77
N ASN A 860 27.01 28.37 57.21
CA ASN A 860 27.25 29.05 55.94
C ASN A 860 28.38 30.08 56.13
N PRO A 861 29.61 29.86 55.61
CA PRO A 861 30.72 30.78 55.81
C PRO A 861 30.66 31.97 54.84
N ASP A 862 29.78 31.89 53.83
CA ASP A 862 29.63 32.91 52.81
C ASP A 862 28.74 34.05 53.31
N ALA A 863 29.37 35.15 53.74
CA ALA A 863 28.72 36.46 53.77
C ALA A 863 28.11 36.74 52.37
N PRO A 864 26.98 37.48 52.26
CA PRO A 864 26.39 37.81 50.97
C PRO A 864 27.47 38.37 50.03
N GLN A 865 27.74 37.62 48.96
CA GLN A 865 28.70 38.01 47.94
C GLN A 865 28.31 39.41 47.42
N PRO A 866 29.26 40.36 47.30
CA PRO A 866 28.96 41.65 46.69
C PRO A 866 28.37 41.41 45.30
N VAL A 867 27.24 42.04 45.02
CA VAL A 867 26.58 41.95 43.72
C VAL A 867 27.61 42.30 42.64
N PRO A 868 27.85 41.43 41.64
CA PRO A 868 28.81 41.74 40.59
C PRO A 868 28.44 43.10 39.96
N PRO A 869 29.43 43.96 39.65
CA PRO A 869 29.15 45.26 39.06
C PRO A 869 28.33 45.08 37.79
N GLN A 870 27.29 45.90 37.62
CA GLN A 870 26.46 45.83 36.43
C GLN A 870 27.34 46.05 35.18
N PRO A 871 27.18 45.23 34.13
CA PRO A 871 27.95 45.41 32.91
C PRO A 871 27.74 46.85 32.41
N GLY A 872 28.83 47.53 32.04
CA GLY A 872 28.75 48.89 31.54
C GLY A 872 27.79 48.99 30.35
N LEU A 873 27.13 50.14 30.20
CA LEU A 873 26.09 50.39 29.18
C LEU A 873 26.45 49.87 27.79
N TRP A 874 27.71 50.04 27.37
CA TRP A 874 28.21 49.55 26.09
C TRP A 874 28.36 48.04 26.03
N LEU A 875 28.91 47.40 27.06
CA LEU A 875 29.13 45.96 27.07
C LEU A 875 27.79 45.21 27.18
N GLY A 876 26.87 45.71 28.02
CA GLY A 876 25.51 45.19 28.11
C GLY A 876 24.71 45.40 26.81
N ALA A 877 24.78 46.59 26.21
CA ALA A 877 24.10 46.85 24.94
C ALA A 877 24.67 46.02 23.79
N VAL A 878 26.00 45.92 23.66
CA VAL A 878 26.64 45.12 22.61
C VAL A 878 26.33 43.64 22.79
N ALA A 879 26.47 43.08 24.00
CA ALA A 879 26.15 41.69 24.26
C ALA A 879 24.67 41.36 23.97
N LEU A 880 23.73 42.21 24.43
CA LEU A 880 22.30 42.04 24.15
C LEU A 880 21.99 42.22 22.66
N THR A 881 22.66 43.14 21.97
CA THR A 881 22.47 43.34 20.52
C THR A 881 23.01 42.15 19.74
N LEU A 882 24.16 41.60 20.12
CA LEU A 882 24.72 40.40 19.49
C LEU A 882 23.80 39.20 19.69
N VAL A 883 23.29 39.00 20.91
CA VAL A 883 22.26 37.98 21.17
C VAL A 883 21.01 38.26 20.32
N GLY A 884 20.57 39.50 20.23
CA GLY A 884 19.47 39.92 19.37
C GLY A 884 19.73 39.63 17.89
N VAL A 885 20.95 39.84 17.39
CA VAL A 885 21.33 39.57 16.00
C VAL A 885 21.33 38.06 15.72
N VAL A 886 21.74 37.26 16.70
CA VAL A 886 21.62 35.79 16.59
C VAL A 886 20.15 35.36 16.53
N VAL A 887 19.25 36.03 17.25
CA VAL A 887 17.82 35.67 17.33
C VAL A 887 17.01 36.21 16.14
N ALA A 888 17.23 37.46 15.74
CA ALA A 888 16.39 38.21 14.80
C ALA A 888 17.15 38.74 13.57
N GLY A 889 18.40 38.29 13.36
CA GLY A 889 19.24 38.74 12.26
C GLY A 889 19.64 40.21 12.38
N TRP A 890 20.09 40.80 11.28
CA TRP A 890 20.61 42.18 11.24
C TRP A 890 19.58 43.25 11.64
N TRP A 891 18.28 42.93 11.62
CA TRP A 891 17.22 43.82 12.12
C TRP A 891 17.34 44.13 13.62
N ALA A 892 17.97 43.25 14.41
CA ALA A 892 18.22 43.51 15.82
C ALA A 892 19.16 44.70 16.07
N LEU A 893 19.94 45.13 15.06
CA LEU A 893 20.72 46.37 15.12
C LEU A 893 19.84 47.63 15.23
N LEU A 894 18.55 47.54 14.91
CA LEU A 894 17.59 48.61 15.13
C LEU A 894 17.22 48.75 16.62
N VAL A 895 17.36 47.70 17.43
CA VAL A 895 16.94 47.72 18.85
C VAL A 895 17.72 48.74 19.68
N PRO A 896 19.07 48.87 19.60
CA PRO A 896 19.80 49.95 20.27
C PRO A 896 19.41 51.34 19.77
N ALA A 897 19.16 51.50 18.47
CA ALA A 897 18.75 52.77 17.88
C ALA A 897 17.35 53.18 18.36
N LEU A 898 16.41 52.23 18.41
CA LEU A 898 15.07 52.41 18.96
C LEU A 898 15.10 52.63 20.47
N ALA A 899 15.98 51.95 21.22
CA ALA A 899 16.18 52.18 22.65
C ALA A 899 16.78 53.57 22.94
N LEU A 900 17.68 54.06 22.08
CA LEU A 900 18.23 55.42 22.17
C LEU A 900 17.17 56.47 21.82
N LEU A 901 16.35 56.20 20.80
CA LEU A 901 15.19 57.02 20.41
C LEU A 901 14.16 57.07 21.54
N ALA A 902 13.87 55.92 22.16
CA ALA A 902 13.00 55.75 23.31
C ALA A 902 13.48 56.55 24.53
N ALA A 903 14.79 56.51 24.80
CA ALA A 903 15.40 57.29 25.88
C ALA A 903 15.27 58.81 25.64
N ARG A 904 15.40 59.28 24.39
CA ARG A 904 15.33 60.70 24.04
C ARG A 904 13.90 61.24 23.87
N ARG A 905 12.93 60.42 23.44
CA ARG A 905 11.54 60.82 23.17
C ARG A 905 10.54 59.82 23.74
N HIS A 906 10.55 59.72 25.06
CA HIS A 906 9.74 58.78 25.85
C HIS A 906 8.22 58.90 25.64
N THR A 907 7.71 60.01 25.09
CA THR A 907 6.29 60.21 24.75
C THR A 907 5.85 59.45 23.50
N LEU A 908 6.78 59.09 22.61
CA LEU A 908 6.49 58.33 21.37
C LEU A 908 6.43 56.82 21.60
N LEU A 909 6.95 56.32 22.72
CA LEU A 909 7.06 54.89 23.00
C LEU A 909 5.72 54.16 23.08
N VAL A 910 4.76 54.75 23.81
CA VAL A 910 3.44 54.14 24.00
C VAL A 910 2.66 54.07 22.69
N PRO A 911 2.55 55.14 21.88
CA PRO A 911 1.86 55.05 20.59
C PRO A 911 2.60 54.19 19.57
N VAL A 912 3.94 54.17 19.55
CA VAL A 912 4.70 53.28 18.65
C VAL A 912 4.54 51.82 19.05
N ALA A 913 4.65 51.47 20.34
CA ALA A 913 4.43 50.11 20.81
C ALA A 913 3.00 49.64 20.55
N PHE A 914 2.01 50.50 20.78
CA PHE A 914 0.61 50.21 20.48
C PHE A 914 0.38 50.02 18.97
N ALA A 915 0.93 50.90 18.12
CA ALA A 915 0.80 50.78 16.67
C ALA A 915 1.53 49.54 16.12
N SER A 916 2.71 49.21 16.64
CA SER A 916 3.46 48.01 16.27
C SER A 916 2.74 46.73 16.68
N LEU A 917 2.17 46.66 17.89
CA LEU A 917 1.38 45.50 18.33
C LEU A 917 0.07 45.39 17.55
N ALA A 918 -0.64 46.50 17.31
CA ALA A 918 -1.86 46.49 16.50
C ALA A 918 -1.60 46.15 15.02
N ALA A 919 -0.44 46.52 14.47
CA ALA A 919 -0.05 46.15 13.12
C ALA A 919 0.45 44.70 13.00
N ALA A 920 0.92 44.11 14.11
CA ALA A 920 1.38 42.72 14.15
C ALA A 920 0.24 41.69 14.25
N GLY A 921 -1.00 42.14 14.46
CA GLY A 921 -2.20 41.30 14.60
C GLY A 921 -2.50 40.99 16.06
#